data_AF-A0A0D2HAR7-F1
#
_entry.id   AF-A0A0D2HAR7-F1
#
_cell.length_a   1.000
_cell.length_b   1.000
_cell.length_c   1.000
_cell.angle_alpha   90.00
_cell.angle_beta   90.00
_cell.angle_gamma   90.00
#
_symmetry.space_group_name_H-M   'P 1'
#
loop_
_entity.id
_entity.type
_entity.pdbx_description
1 polymer ?
#
loop_
_entity_poly.entity_id
_entity_poly.type
_entity_poly.pdbx_seq_one_letter_code
_entity_poly.pdbx_strand_id
1 'polypeptide(L)'
;MAGSTSSAVEMISQLEAARKLALSDPQVYNQVLPGILPIVGPTAHVEVRRWGADFLAEAFASPSLPTAQKEQLSSDVLPTLRAMLEPPGEDPAVVKSVIQAAASLYPLVFRRVISHPTETALWQEMSRMKLNILQRMDSAPIAVRVCCIKFVQKVVQVETPGLISDPRRPEQNEISIALVPRTHPLLPLPNLEAEASGLLDRLLSVFQETPMDPILVDATLNCLAVLIRTRPSISTKIVSAILNFNPLKQANGPMTPRLMVIARSMERTTRALLRWALRAVPNHPLEQKIQAYLMRLQQSRSALFAEPTAQKRPAEPTDGLDDAKRQRIAAGIRKFPPMPPPPNTYTHLFTLTEDTSLQQFDVTLLPADIVSTVTAVFLQHVDSNSLDGAIDAVRSRYTHLQKVNQPTPVPDVPMLGPTGIDDEDDYDPEFVTGTEPIVESTTERALEELAQPAIDLGPFELPKPPPLTGPEVATLSDQTVGHVFQLVASLEAAGHSHTKQQLGLNRIAASGNDRDSWATILMRLATRAPTGLDDVANALNEDDADGLGQLIKSENAEEKPNVANRIRQTLFMYVLEDFRPRLNMAISWLTEEWYADKMTAKTHPELHNLPNYTRWANRLMDRLLPYLDARDKNLLIRFLSEIPTIDREILSRVKTLARDPERINMCILAMQYLLLMRPPVRDMVLDTIEVIWREGDDQARAATSKVLAKWRPGFLEQAVKEEEVDSKMNVKQETETKTNGVAASPSPDTAPDAAAVDAAEAMSMDPRKRKALAAANG
;
A
#
# COMPACT_ATOMS: atom_id res chain seq x y z
N MET A 1 -41.44 -9.23 -48.74
CA MET A 1 -40.11 -8.58 -48.78
C MET A 1 -39.50 -8.75 -47.40
N ALA A 2 -38.73 -9.81 -47.20
CA ALA A 2 -38.08 -10.11 -45.93
C ALA A 2 -36.84 -9.19 -45.81
N GLY A 3 -36.91 -8.19 -44.95
CA GLY A 3 -35.78 -7.29 -44.67
C GLY A 3 -34.64 -8.10 -44.07
N SER A 4 -33.46 -7.97 -44.64
CA SER A 4 -32.20 -8.49 -44.10
C SER A 4 -32.04 -7.98 -42.67
N THR A 5 -32.23 -8.84 -41.69
CA THR A 5 -31.87 -8.57 -40.29
C THR A 5 -30.35 -8.44 -40.25
N SER A 6 -29.84 -7.21 -40.30
CA SER A 6 -28.45 -6.91 -39.96
C SER A 6 -28.12 -7.58 -38.63
N SER A 7 -26.92 -8.15 -38.50
CA SER A 7 -26.53 -8.79 -37.25
C SER A 7 -26.48 -7.76 -36.12
N ALA A 8 -26.77 -8.17 -34.88
CA ALA A 8 -26.73 -7.26 -33.72
C ALA A 8 -25.35 -6.57 -33.59
N VAL A 9 -24.28 -7.27 -33.96
CA VAL A 9 -22.90 -6.78 -33.95
C VAL A 9 -22.68 -5.65 -34.94
N GLU A 10 -23.18 -5.79 -36.18
CA GLU A 10 -23.09 -4.74 -37.19
C GLU A 10 -23.90 -3.50 -36.78
N MET A 11 -25.10 -3.69 -36.23
CA MET A 11 -25.91 -2.57 -35.70
C MET A 11 -25.18 -1.83 -34.57
N ILE A 12 -24.57 -2.56 -33.63
CA ILE A 12 -23.81 -1.94 -32.54
C ILE A 12 -22.61 -1.16 -33.07
N SER A 13 -21.90 -1.65 -34.09
CA SER A 13 -20.77 -0.93 -34.68
C SER A 13 -21.18 0.42 -35.28
N GLN A 14 -22.34 0.47 -35.95
CA GLN A 14 -22.89 1.70 -36.51
C GLN A 14 -23.38 2.66 -35.42
N LEU A 15 -24.02 2.12 -34.39
CA LEU A 15 -24.47 2.87 -33.22
C LEU A 15 -23.28 3.48 -32.46
N GLU A 16 -22.17 2.75 -32.32
CA GLU A 16 -20.95 3.26 -31.66
C GLU A 16 -20.31 4.41 -32.46
N ALA A 17 -20.34 4.35 -33.80
CA ALA A 17 -19.93 5.47 -34.64
C ALA A 17 -20.81 6.71 -34.42
N ALA A 18 -22.13 6.53 -34.32
CA ALA A 18 -23.06 7.61 -34.02
C ALA A 18 -22.83 8.21 -32.61
N ARG A 19 -22.52 7.36 -31.62
CA ARG A 19 -22.15 7.81 -30.26
C ARG A 19 -20.87 8.63 -30.25
N LYS A 20 -19.82 8.20 -30.97
CA LYS A 20 -18.57 8.96 -31.10
C LYS A 20 -18.81 10.34 -31.71
N LEU A 21 -19.65 10.42 -32.74
CA LEU A 21 -20.02 11.68 -33.36
C LEU A 21 -20.75 12.61 -32.37
N ALA A 22 -21.74 12.08 -31.64
CA ALA A 22 -22.49 12.85 -30.65
C ALA A 22 -21.62 13.32 -29.47
N LEU A 23 -20.64 12.52 -29.04
CA LEU A 23 -19.68 12.92 -28.00
C LEU A 23 -18.70 14.00 -28.47
N SER A 24 -18.35 14.03 -29.76
CA SER A 24 -17.46 15.04 -30.32
C SER A 24 -18.12 16.40 -30.51
N ASP A 25 -19.40 16.45 -30.89
CA ASP A 25 -20.16 17.69 -31.07
C ASP A 25 -21.52 17.60 -30.33
N PRO A 26 -21.70 18.37 -29.24
CA PRO A 26 -22.94 18.38 -28.48
C PRO A 26 -24.19 18.79 -29.28
N GLN A 27 -24.05 19.53 -30.38
CA GLN A 27 -25.20 19.95 -31.21
C GLN A 27 -25.81 18.78 -31.99
N VAL A 28 -25.01 17.76 -32.27
CA VAL A 28 -25.39 16.58 -33.07
C VAL A 28 -26.38 15.68 -32.33
N TYR A 29 -26.46 15.77 -30.99
CA TYR A 29 -27.45 15.02 -30.20
C TYR A 29 -28.88 15.25 -30.69
N ASN A 30 -29.23 16.45 -31.14
CA ASN A 30 -30.58 16.76 -31.63
C ASN A 30 -30.97 15.98 -32.90
N GLN A 31 -29.98 15.54 -33.68
CA GLN A 31 -30.20 14.77 -34.90
C GLN A 31 -30.05 13.26 -34.67
N VAL A 32 -29.06 12.88 -33.85
CA VAL A 32 -28.72 11.48 -33.60
C VAL A 32 -29.74 10.79 -32.69
N LEU A 33 -30.25 11.45 -31.65
CA LEU A 33 -31.21 10.83 -30.72
C LEU A 33 -32.48 10.36 -31.43
N PRO A 34 -33.19 11.21 -32.22
CA PRO A 34 -34.40 10.78 -32.91
C PRO A 34 -34.18 9.61 -33.88
N GLY A 35 -32.99 9.50 -34.47
CA GLY A 35 -32.63 8.38 -35.36
C GLY A 35 -32.36 7.07 -34.62
N ILE A 36 -31.83 7.13 -33.40
CA ILE A 36 -31.50 5.95 -32.59
C ILE A 36 -32.74 5.39 -31.88
N LEU A 37 -33.67 6.23 -31.41
CA LEU A 37 -34.83 5.82 -30.60
C LEU A 37 -35.66 4.67 -31.21
N PRO A 38 -35.98 4.66 -32.52
CA PRO A 38 -36.72 3.55 -33.13
C PRO A 38 -35.94 2.23 -33.15
N ILE A 39 -34.60 2.30 -33.15
CA ILE A 39 -33.69 1.14 -33.25
C ILE A 39 -33.52 0.46 -31.89
N VAL A 40 -33.47 1.24 -30.81
CA VAL A 40 -33.21 0.76 -29.44
C VAL A 40 -34.48 0.41 -28.64
N GLY A 41 -35.62 0.35 -29.31
CA GLY A 41 -36.92 0.09 -28.70
C GLY A 41 -37.04 -1.29 -28.01
N PRO A 42 -38.17 -1.56 -27.33
CA PRO A 42 -38.36 -2.76 -26.52
C PRO A 42 -38.30 -4.07 -27.33
N THR A 43 -38.56 -4.02 -28.63
CA THR A 43 -38.53 -5.17 -29.55
C THR A 43 -37.15 -5.46 -30.15
N ALA A 44 -36.13 -4.65 -29.86
CA ALA A 44 -34.79 -4.84 -30.39
C ALA A 44 -34.03 -5.99 -29.67
N HIS A 45 -32.94 -6.46 -30.29
CA HIS A 45 -32.06 -7.47 -29.69
C HIS A 45 -31.53 -6.99 -28.32
N VAL A 46 -31.34 -7.92 -27.38
CA VAL A 46 -30.94 -7.59 -26.00
C VAL A 46 -29.65 -6.75 -25.94
N GLU A 47 -28.67 -7.05 -26.80
CA GLU A 47 -27.41 -6.30 -26.88
C GLU A 47 -27.61 -4.86 -27.36
N VAL A 48 -28.47 -4.65 -28.37
CA VAL A 48 -28.83 -3.32 -28.87
C VAL A 48 -29.62 -2.52 -27.83
N ARG A 49 -30.49 -3.19 -27.07
CA ARG A 49 -31.24 -2.56 -25.96
C ARG A 49 -30.33 -2.17 -24.80
N ARG A 50 -29.33 -3.00 -24.44
CA ARG A 50 -28.31 -2.66 -23.44
C ARG A 50 -27.54 -1.42 -23.87
N TRP A 51 -26.99 -1.44 -25.10
CA TRP A 51 -26.27 -0.31 -25.67
C TRP A 51 -27.13 0.96 -25.70
N GLY A 52 -28.38 0.85 -26.15
CA GLY A 52 -29.29 2.00 -26.24
C GLY A 52 -29.64 2.60 -24.88
N ALA A 53 -29.91 1.75 -23.89
CA ALA A 53 -30.18 2.22 -22.54
C ALA A 53 -28.94 2.88 -21.89
N ASP A 54 -27.75 2.33 -22.12
CA ASP A 54 -26.48 2.90 -21.64
C ASP A 54 -26.19 4.25 -22.30
N PHE A 55 -26.35 4.34 -23.63
CA PHE A 55 -26.16 5.58 -24.37
C PHE A 55 -27.13 6.68 -23.92
N LEU A 56 -28.41 6.35 -23.69
CA LEU A 56 -29.38 7.32 -23.17
C LEU A 56 -29.03 7.75 -21.74
N ALA A 57 -28.59 6.83 -20.87
CA ALA A 57 -28.15 7.18 -19.53
C ALA A 57 -26.94 8.13 -19.55
N GLU A 58 -25.97 7.87 -20.41
CA GLU A 58 -24.79 8.70 -20.61
C GLU A 58 -25.12 10.08 -21.20
N ALA A 59 -25.94 10.13 -22.25
CA ALA A 59 -26.31 11.37 -22.93
C ALA A 59 -26.97 12.37 -21.97
N PHE A 60 -27.89 11.91 -21.12
CA PHE A 60 -28.56 12.79 -20.15
C PHE A 60 -27.71 13.07 -18.90
N ALA A 61 -26.73 12.22 -18.57
CA ALA A 61 -25.78 12.47 -17.50
C ALA A 61 -24.62 13.40 -17.90
N SER A 62 -24.25 13.46 -19.18
CA SER A 62 -23.10 14.22 -19.67
C SER A 62 -23.24 15.73 -19.44
N PRO A 63 -22.22 16.42 -18.90
CA PRO A 63 -22.25 17.88 -18.76
C PRO A 63 -22.09 18.63 -20.10
N SER A 64 -21.68 17.95 -21.17
CA SER A 64 -21.44 18.58 -22.48
C SER A 64 -22.72 19.07 -23.16
N LEU A 65 -23.86 18.42 -22.89
CA LEU A 65 -25.16 18.78 -23.45
C LEU A 65 -25.86 19.82 -22.55
N PRO A 66 -26.18 21.02 -23.06
CA PRO A 66 -26.84 22.05 -22.26
C PRO A 66 -28.20 21.61 -21.71
N THR A 67 -28.54 22.04 -20.49
CA THR A 67 -29.79 21.69 -19.80
C THR A 67 -31.04 22.00 -20.63
N ALA A 68 -31.04 23.12 -21.37
CA ALA A 68 -32.17 23.50 -22.24
C ALA A 68 -32.40 22.51 -23.39
N GLN A 69 -31.33 22.00 -24.00
CA GLN A 69 -31.44 20.99 -25.06
C GLN A 69 -31.90 19.64 -24.49
N LYS A 70 -31.41 19.27 -23.29
CA LYS A 70 -31.90 18.08 -22.58
C LYS A 70 -33.40 18.16 -22.26
N GLU A 71 -33.87 19.33 -21.86
CA GLU A 71 -35.30 19.56 -21.59
C GLU A 71 -36.16 19.37 -22.85
N GLN A 72 -35.67 19.82 -24.01
CA GLN A 72 -36.33 19.60 -25.30
C GLN A 72 -36.39 18.11 -25.67
N LEU A 73 -35.25 17.41 -25.62
CA LEU A 73 -35.14 15.99 -25.99
C LEU A 73 -35.85 15.03 -25.01
N SER A 74 -36.15 15.50 -23.79
CA SER A 74 -36.79 14.68 -22.76
C SER A 74 -38.18 14.14 -23.17
N SER A 75 -38.93 14.87 -24.00
CA SER A 75 -40.26 14.45 -24.46
C SER A 75 -40.21 13.24 -25.39
N ASP A 76 -39.14 13.11 -26.17
CA ASP A 76 -39.03 12.11 -27.23
C ASP A 76 -38.45 10.80 -26.68
N VAL A 77 -37.57 10.90 -25.69
CA VAL A 77 -36.86 9.77 -25.09
C VAL A 77 -37.70 9.05 -24.04
N LEU A 78 -38.51 9.80 -23.27
CA LEU A 78 -39.27 9.25 -22.15
C LEU A 78 -40.20 8.08 -22.54
N PRO A 79 -40.96 8.13 -23.64
CA PRO A 79 -41.82 7.02 -24.05
C PRO A 79 -41.03 5.73 -24.34
N THR A 80 -39.86 5.86 -24.97
CA THR A 80 -38.99 4.73 -25.31
C THR A 80 -38.45 4.06 -24.05
N LEU A 81 -37.93 4.84 -23.09
CA LEU A 81 -37.45 4.32 -21.81
C LEU A 81 -38.56 3.65 -20.99
N ARG A 82 -39.76 4.25 -20.97
CA ARG A 82 -40.91 3.63 -20.30
C ARG A 82 -41.26 2.28 -20.95
N ALA A 83 -41.32 2.23 -22.27
CA ALA A 83 -41.63 1.01 -23.01
C ALA A 83 -40.59 -0.10 -22.77
N MET A 84 -39.32 0.24 -22.50
CA MET A 84 -38.28 -0.72 -22.11
C MET A 84 -38.46 -1.27 -20.69
N LEU A 85 -39.21 -0.60 -19.80
CA LEU A 85 -39.46 -1.03 -18.41
C LEU A 85 -40.76 -1.85 -18.23
N GLU A 86 -41.66 -1.86 -19.21
CA GLU A 86 -42.92 -2.61 -19.14
C GLU A 86 -42.79 -4.13 -19.26
N PRO A 87 -41.90 -4.70 -20.11
CA PRO A 87 -41.80 -6.14 -20.28
C PRO A 87 -41.44 -6.85 -18.96
N PRO A 88 -42.18 -7.91 -18.57
CA PRO A 88 -41.81 -8.75 -17.44
C PRO A 88 -40.60 -9.62 -17.80
N GLY A 89 -39.59 -9.67 -16.91
CA GLY A 89 -38.39 -10.49 -17.13
C GLY A 89 -37.30 -9.82 -17.99
N GLU A 90 -37.35 -8.50 -18.16
CA GLU A 90 -36.33 -7.72 -18.85
C GLU A 90 -34.93 -7.89 -18.24
N ASP A 91 -33.89 -7.75 -19.06
CA ASP A 91 -32.51 -7.93 -18.64
C ASP A 91 -32.10 -6.91 -17.55
N PRO A 92 -31.46 -7.34 -16.44
CA PRO A 92 -31.10 -6.45 -15.34
C PRO A 92 -30.19 -5.28 -15.73
N ALA A 93 -29.33 -5.45 -16.75
CA ALA A 93 -28.46 -4.37 -17.22
C ALA A 93 -29.26 -3.27 -17.93
N VAL A 94 -30.21 -3.65 -18.80
CA VAL A 94 -31.13 -2.69 -19.43
C VAL A 94 -31.93 -1.92 -18.37
N VAL A 95 -32.54 -2.64 -17.42
CA VAL A 95 -33.34 -2.01 -16.34
C VAL A 95 -32.49 -1.04 -15.52
N LYS A 96 -31.25 -1.42 -15.18
CA LYS A 96 -30.31 -0.56 -14.44
C LYS A 96 -30.06 0.76 -15.18
N SER A 97 -29.74 0.70 -16.47
CA SER A 97 -29.38 1.88 -17.27
C SER A 97 -30.59 2.76 -17.56
N VAL A 98 -31.76 2.16 -17.79
CA VAL A 98 -33.02 2.92 -17.90
C VAL A 98 -33.35 3.67 -16.61
N ILE A 99 -33.14 3.07 -15.44
CA ILE A 99 -33.36 3.76 -14.15
C ILE A 99 -32.35 4.90 -13.96
N GLN A 100 -31.10 4.72 -14.38
CA GLN A 100 -30.10 5.80 -14.35
C GLN A 100 -30.49 6.97 -15.26
N ALA A 101 -30.95 6.69 -16.49
CA ALA A 101 -31.49 7.69 -17.39
C ALA A 101 -32.71 8.41 -16.78
N ALA A 102 -33.64 7.65 -16.19
CA ALA A 102 -34.81 8.18 -15.50
C ALA A 102 -34.44 9.14 -14.35
N ALA A 103 -33.36 8.87 -13.61
CA ALA A 103 -32.89 9.72 -12.51
C ALA A 103 -32.37 11.08 -13.01
N SER A 104 -31.78 11.13 -14.20
CA SER A 104 -31.36 12.37 -14.87
C SER A 104 -32.52 13.11 -15.53
N LEU A 105 -33.51 12.38 -16.04
CA LEU A 105 -34.69 12.94 -16.72
C LEU A 105 -35.73 13.51 -15.75
N TYR A 106 -35.88 12.96 -14.54
CA TYR A 106 -36.91 13.39 -13.60
C TYR A 106 -36.90 14.90 -13.32
N PRO A 107 -35.76 15.53 -12.97
CA PRO A 107 -35.72 16.98 -12.76
C PRO A 107 -36.07 17.78 -14.03
N LEU A 108 -35.62 17.32 -15.21
CA LEU A 108 -35.85 18.00 -16.49
C LEU A 108 -37.33 17.99 -16.86
N VAL A 109 -37.97 16.83 -16.78
CA VAL A 109 -39.41 16.69 -17.03
C VAL A 109 -40.22 17.50 -16.02
N PHE A 110 -39.81 17.49 -14.74
CA PHE A 110 -40.47 18.30 -13.71
C PHE A 110 -40.42 19.80 -14.05
N ARG A 111 -39.26 20.32 -14.45
CA ARG A 111 -39.10 21.72 -14.87
C ARG A 111 -39.92 22.07 -16.12
N ARG A 112 -39.97 21.16 -17.09
CA ARG A 112 -40.76 21.34 -18.31
C ARG A 112 -42.25 21.43 -18.02
N VAL A 113 -42.76 20.56 -17.14
CA VAL A 113 -44.17 20.55 -16.72
C VAL A 113 -44.55 21.82 -15.95
N ILE A 114 -43.64 22.39 -15.15
CA ILE A 114 -43.85 23.70 -14.52
C ILE A 114 -44.03 24.80 -15.57
N SER A 115 -43.19 24.79 -16.61
CA SER A 115 -43.19 25.81 -17.67
C SER A 115 -44.35 25.64 -18.67
N HIS A 116 -44.77 24.40 -18.90
CA HIS A 116 -45.82 24.02 -19.85
C HIS A 116 -46.91 23.17 -19.16
N PRO A 117 -47.86 23.77 -18.42
CA PRO A 117 -48.89 23.04 -17.67
C PRO A 117 -49.89 22.25 -18.53
N THR A 118 -49.83 22.38 -19.86
CA THR A 118 -50.68 21.68 -20.83
C THR A 118 -50.16 20.28 -21.19
N GLU A 119 -48.89 19.96 -20.92
CA GLU A 119 -48.26 18.67 -21.25
C GLU A 119 -48.64 17.55 -20.25
N THR A 120 -49.94 17.28 -20.12
CA THR A 120 -50.47 16.30 -19.15
C THR A 120 -49.96 14.87 -19.41
N ALA A 121 -49.81 14.50 -20.68
CA ALA A 121 -49.33 13.18 -21.09
C ALA A 121 -47.89 12.92 -20.62
N LEU A 122 -46.99 13.91 -20.76
CA LEU A 122 -45.59 13.76 -20.36
C LEU A 122 -45.46 13.45 -18.85
N TRP A 123 -46.22 14.16 -18.01
CA TRP A 123 -46.24 13.94 -16.57
C TRP A 123 -46.84 12.57 -16.19
N GLN A 124 -47.88 12.12 -16.90
CA GLN A 124 -48.46 10.79 -16.69
C GLN A 124 -47.48 9.68 -17.03
N GLU A 125 -46.74 9.80 -18.13
CA GLU A 125 -45.71 8.84 -18.54
C GLU A 125 -44.57 8.77 -17.52
N MET A 126 -44.10 9.91 -17.01
CA MET A 126 -43.11 9.97 -15.94
C MET A 126 -43.64 9.36 -14.64
N SER A 127 -44.90 9.61 -14.28
CA SER A 127 -45.53 9.05 -13.08
C SER A 127 -45.67 7.52 -13.15
N ARG A 128 -46.01 6.98 -14.33
CA ARG A 128 -46.05 5.52 -14.58
C ARG A 128 -44.67 4.90 -14.44
N MET A 129 -43.64 5.54 -15.01
CA MET A 129 -42.26 5.09 -14.89
C MET A 129 -41.80 5.13 -13.42
N LYS A 130 -42.09 6.22 -12.69
CA LYS A 130 -41.82 6.34 -11.25
C LYS A 130 -42.43 5.18 -10.46
N LEU A 131 -43.71 4.89 -10.66
CA LEU A 131 -44.39 3.77 -9.98
C LEU A 131 -43.71 2.41 -10.26
N ASN A 132 -43.35 2.14 -11.51
CA ASN A 132 -42.67 0.90 -11.92
C ASN A 132 -41.29 0.77 -11.24
N ILE A 133 -40.49 1.84 -11.20
CA ILE A 133 -39.18 1.86 -10.52
C ILE A 133 -39.34 1.64 -9.00
N LEU A 134 -40.36 2.24 -8.39
CA LEU A 134 -40.64 2.09 -6.95
C LEU A 134 -41.08 0.67 -6.57
N GLN A 135 -41.77 -0.06 -7.46
CA GLN A 135 -42.12 -1.47 -7.25
C GLN A 135 -40.88 -2.39 -7.33
N ARG A 136 -39.93 -2.06 -8.20
CA ARG A 136 -38.68 -2.80 -8.37
C ARG A 136 -37.70 -2.64 -7.21
N MET A 137 -37.83 -1.58 -6.41
CA MET A 137 -36.92 -1.31 -5.29
C MET A 137 -36.93 -2.39 -4.19
N ASP A 138 -38.03 -3.13 -4.03
CA ASP A 138 -38.14 -4.20 -3.01
C ASP A 138 -37.81 -5.59 -3.57
N SER A 139 -38.12 -5.84 -4.84
CA SER A 139 -38.15 -7.18 -5.44
C SER A 139 -37.01 -7.45 -6.42
N ALA A 140 -36.35 -6.42 -6.95
CA ALA A 140 -35.32 -6.58 -7.98
C ALA A 140 -33.96 -7.01 -7.41
N PRO A 141 -33.03 -7.48 -8.26
CA PRO A 141 -31.65 -7.75 -7.86
C PRO A 141 -30.94 -6.52 -7.27
N ILE A 142 -29.94 -6.73 -6.40
CA ILE A 142 -29.23 -5.67 -5.67
C ILE A 142 -28.72 -4.57 -6.61
N ALA A 143 -28.16 -4.92 -7.78
CA ALA A 143 -27.65 -3.96 -8.76
C ALA A 143 -28.73 -2.97 -9.25
N VAL A 144 -29.97 -3.45 -9.43
CA VAL A 144 -31.12 -2.63 -9.82
C VAL A 144 -31.61 -1.79 -8.63
N ARG A 145 -31.67 -2.39 -7.44
CA ARG A 145 -32.08 -1.69 -6.20
C ARG A 145 -31.19 -0.49 -5.88
N VAL A 146 -29.88 -0.58 -6.13
CA VAL A 146 -28.95 0.56 -5.99
C VAL A 146 -29.31 1.71 -6.93
N CYS A 147 -29.66 1.43 -8.19
CA CYS A 147 -30.14 2.46 -9.11
C CYS A 147 -31.49 3.04 -8.69
N CYS A 148 -32.40 2.21 -8.16
CA CYS A 148 -33.66 2.69 -7.57
C CYS A 148 -33.40 3.67 -6.42
N ILE A 149 -32.46 3.37 -5.51
CA ILE A 149 -32.06 4.27 -4.41
C ILE A 149 -31.60 5.63 -4.98
N LYS A 150 -30.80 5.63 -6.04
CA LYS A 150 -30.34 6.87 -6.68
C LYS A 150 -31.49 7.64 -7.34
N PHE A 151 -32.42 6.96 -7.98
CA PHE A 151 -33.63 7.56 -8.54
C PHE A 151 -34.49 8.19 -7.44
N VAL A 152 -34.77 7.48 -6.35
CA VAL A 152 -35.54 8.00 -5.22
C VAL A 152 -34.83 9.19 -4.56
N GLN A 153 -33.51 9.17 -4.43
CA GLN A 153 -32.72 10.33 -3.99
C GLN A 153 -33.01 11.57 -4.85
N LYS A 154 -33.06 11.41 -6.18
CA LYS A 154 -33.36 12.51 -7.11
C LYS A 154 -34.80 12.98 -7.03
N VAL A 155 -35.75 12.05 -6.89
CA VAL A 155 -37.17 12.39 -6.67
C VAL A 155 -37.34 13.20 -5.39
N VAL A 156 -36.81 12.73 -4.26
CA VAL A 156 -36.87 13.45 -2.98
C VAL A 156 -36.17 14.81 -3.07
N GLN A 157 -35.05 14.91 -3.79
CA GLN A 157 -34.37 16.18 -4.01
C GLN A 157 -35.29 17.17 -4.74
N VAL A 158 -35.97 16.77 -5.81
CA VAL A 158 -36.86 17.65 -6.59
C VAL A 158 -38.15 17.96 -5.84
N GLU A 159 -38.74 16.97 -5.17
CA GLU A 159 -40.03 17.07 -4.48
C GLU A 159 -39.96 17.74 -3.10
N THR A 160 -38.79 18.19 -2.65
CA THR A 160 -38.62 18.95 -1.41
C THR A 160 -38.19 20.39 -1.68
N PRO A 161 -38.59 21.37 -0.84
CA PRO A 161 -38.25 22.76 -1.07
C PRO A 161 -36.72 22.96 -1.08
N GLY A 162 -36.20 23.48 -2.19
CA GLY A 162 -34.81 23.88 -2.32
C GLY A 162 -34.57 25.32 -1.88
N LEU A 163 -33.29 25.69 -1.73
CA LEU A 163 -32.90 27.07 -1.51
C LEU A 163 -33.06 27.85 -2.82
N ILE A 164 -33.79 28.96 -2.78
CA ILE A 164 -33.91 29.89 -3.91
C ILE A 164 -32.82 30.94 -3.75
N SER A 165 -31.81 30.91 -4.63
CA SER A 165 -30.70 31.86 -4.61
C SER A 165 -31.12 33.24 -5.12
N ASP A 166 -31.82 33.32 -6.25
CA ASP A 166 -32.39 34.57 -6.78
C ASP A 166 -33.82 34.32 -7.31
N PRO A 167 -34.87 34.82 -6.63
CA PRO A 167 -36.25 34.69 -7.08
C PRO A 167 -36.54 35.31 -8.46
N ARG A 168 -35.69 36.20 -8.96
CA ARG A 168 -35.86 36.89 -10.25
C ARG A 168 -35.35 36.10 -11.44
N ARG A 169 -34.50 35.08 -11.21
CA ARG A 169 -33.86 34.23 -12.24
C ARG A 169 -34.18 32.75 -12.02
N PRO A 170 -35.44 32.32 -12.23
CA PRO A 170 -35.86 30.93 -12.02
C PRO A 170 -35.12 29.91 -12.91
N GLU A 171 -34.49 30.35 -13.99
CA GLU A 171 -33.62 29.55 -14.86
C GLU A 171 -32.27 29.17 -14.25
N GLN A 172 -31.76 29.95 -13.30
CA GLN A 172 -30.50 29.66 -12.61
C GLN A 172 -30.72 28.90 -11.29
N ASN A 173 -31.96 28.90 -10.78
CA ASN A 173 -32.31 28.22 -9.54
C ASN A 173 -32.34 26.69 -9.72
N GLU A 174 -31.99 25.97 -8.64
CA GLU A 174 -32.09 24.53 -8.58
C GLU A 174 -33.56 24.08 -8.75
N ILE A 175 -33.77 23.04 -9.57
CA ILE A 175 -35.09 22.47 -9.80
C ILE A 175 -35.63 21.84 -8.52
N SER A 176 -36.68 22.42 -7.97
CA SER A 176 -37.36 21.95 -6.76
C SER A 176 -38.83 22.37 -6.74
N ILE A 177 -39.62 21.85 -5.81
CA ILE A 177 -41.03 22.27 -5.62
C ILE A 177 -41.17 23.76 -5.30
N ALA A 178 -40.10 24.42 -4.86
CA ALA A 178 -40.11 25.85 -4.59
C ALA A 178 -40.35 26.69 -5.86
N LEU A 179 -40.11 26.11 -7.04
CA LEU A 179 -40.41 26.73 -8.34
C LEU A 179 -41.86 26.51 -8.80
N VAL A 180 -42.63 25.62 -8.16
CA VAL A 180 -43.98 25.27 -8.59
C VAL A 180 -44.98 26.33 -8.12
N PRO A 181 -45.78 26.94 -9.03
CA PRO A 181 -46.86 27.83 -8.65
C PRO A 181 -47.94 27.12 -7.81
N ARG A 182 -48.48 27.80 -6.80
CA ARG A 182 -49.52 27.21 -5.92
C ARG A 182 -50.80 26.78 -6.65
N THR A 183 -51.08 27.37 -7.81
CA THR A 183 -52.27 27.10 -8.64
C THR A 183 -51.98 26.15 -9.80
N HIS A 184 -50.87 25.41 -9.77
CA HIS A 184 -50.49 24.52 -10.87
C HIS A 184 -51.49 23.35 -11.04
N PRO A 185 -52.05 23.12 -12.24
CA PRO A 185 -53.14 22.14 -12.45
C PRO A 185 -52.70 20.68 -12.33
N LEU A 186 -51.42 20.37 -12.61
CA LEU A 186 -50.91 18.99 -12.64
C LEU A 186 -50.05 18.59 -11.44
N LEU A 187 -49.53 19.57 -10.69
CA LEU A 187 -48.52 19.35 -9.64
C LEU A 187 -49.05 19.85 -8.30
N PRO A 188 -49.95 19.07 -7.65
CA PRO A 188 -50.46 19.43 -6.33
C PRO A 188 -49.34 19.31 -5.28
N LEU A 189 -48.88 20.47 -4.78
CA LEU A 189 -47.83 20.58 -3.77
C LEU A 189 -48.02 19.64 -2.56
N PRO A 190 -49.22 19.53 -1.93
CA PRO A 190 -49.39 18.68 -0.76
C PRO A 190 -49.13 17.19 -1.05
N ASN A 191 -49.46 16.73 -2.25
CA ASN A 191 -49.26 15.33 -2.63
C ASN A 191 -47.78 15.04 -2.88
N LEU A 192 -47.07 15.98 -3.52
CA LEU A 192 -45.63 15.85 -3.77
C LEU A 192 -44.83 15.89 -2.47
N GLU A 193 -45.19 16.78 -1.53
CA GLU A 193 -44.54 16.83 -0.22
C GLU A 193 -44.77 15.54 0.60
N ALA A 194 -46.00 15.01 0.58
CA ALA A 194 -46.33 13.75 1.23
C ALA A 194 -45.58 12.57 0.60
N GLU A 195 -45.51 12.53 -0.73
CA GLU A 195 -44.75 11.52 -1.47
C GLU A 195 -43.26 11.59 -1.13
N ALA A 196 -42.64 12.77 -1.18
CA ALA A 196 -41.24 12.97 -0.84
C ALA A 196 -40.92 12.52 0.59
N SER A 197 -41.79 12.84 1.56
CA SER A 197 -41.62 12.38 2.94
C SER A 197 -41.69 10.86 3.05
N GLY A 198 -42.65 10.22 2.39
CA GLY A 198 -42.79 8.76 2.39
C GLY A 198 -41.61 8.05 1.71
N LEU A 199 -41.11 8.61 0.61
CA LEU A 199 -39.93 8.11 -0.10
C LEU A 199 -38.64 8.28 0.72
N LEU A 200 -38.51 9.40 1.43
CA LEU A 200 -37.40 9.60 2.36
C LEU A 200 -37.43 8.59 3.50
N ASP A 201 -38.59 8.33 4.08
CA ASP A 201 -38.74 7.31 5.13
C ASP A 201 -38.39 5.91 4.62
N ARG A 202 -38.79 5.59 3.38
CA ARG A 202 -38.41 4.34 2.72
C ARG A 202 -36.90 4.23 2.50
N LEU A 203 -36.22 5.31 2.09
CA LEU A 203 -34.74 5.32 2.00
C LEU A 203 -34.07 5.09 3.35
N LEU A 204 -34.56 5.74 4.41
CA LEU A 204 -33.97 5.64 5.75
C LEU A 204 -34.27 4.30 6.44
N SER A 205 -35.30 3.57 6.00
CA SER A 205 -35.66 2.26 6.54
C SER A 205 -34.54 1.21 6.41
N VAL A 206 -33.66 1.35 5.41
CA VAL A 206 -32.49 0.48 5.17
C VAL A 206 -31.56 0.39 6.40
N PHE A 207 -31.52 1.43 7.24
CA PHE A 207 -30.72 1.42 8.48
C PHE A 207 -31.33 0.59 9.62
N GLN A 208 -32.59 0.18 9.49
CA GLN A 208 -33.36 -0.54 10.50
C GLN A 208 -33.68 -1.99 10.09
N GLU A 209 -33.60 -2.33 8.80
CA GLU A 209 -33.85 -3.67 8.27
C GLU A 209 -32.95 -4.72 8.94
N THR A 210 -33.46 -5.95 9.13
CA THR A 210 -32.67 -7.08 9.65
C THR A 210 -33.07 -8.34 8.88
N PRO A 211 -32.16 -8.99 8.11
CA PRO A 211 -30.74 -8.69 7.93
C PRO A 211 -30.48 -7.45 7.06
N MET A 212 -29.47 -6.64 7.41
CA MET A 212 -29.04 -5.48 6.62
C MET A 212 -28.14 -5.93 5.47
N ASP A 213 -28.42 -5.45 4.25
CA ASP A 213 -27.53 -5.58 3.11
C ASP A 213 -26.51 -4.43 3.09
N PRO A 214 -25.20 -4.69 3.28
CA PRO A 214 -24.18 -3.65 3.33
C PRO A 214 -24.10 -2.79 2.07
N ILE A 215 -24.37 -3.37 0.90
CA ILE A 215 -24.28 -2.67 -0.39
C ILE A 215 -25.37 -1.59 -0.48
N LEU A 216 -26.57 -1.91 0.00
CA LEU A 216 -27.70 -0.97 0.01
C LEU A 216 -27.53 0.11 1.06
N VAL A 217 -26.96 -0.23 2.23
CA VAL A 217 -26.60 0.74 3.27
C VAL A 217 -25.59 1.75 2.72
N ASP A 218 -24.48 1.29 2.13
CA ASP A 218 -23.45 2.16 1.57
C ASP A 218 -23.99 3.00 0.40
N ALA A 219 -24.81 2.42 -0.48
CA ALA A 219 -25.47 3.16 -1.56
C ALA A 219 -26.39 4.27 -1.02
N THR A 220 -27.15 3.98 0.04
CA THR A 220 -28.03 4.94 0.70
C THR A 220 -27.23 6.06 1.37
N LEU A 221 -26.18 5.74 2.14
CA LEU A 221 -25.30 6.73 2.78
C LEU A 221 -24.71 7.72 1.76
N ASN A 222 -24.20 7.22 0.64
CA ASN A 222 -23.64 8.06 -0.43
C ASN A 222 -24.71 8.96 -1.09
N CYS A 223 -25.93 8.46 -1.26
CA CYS A 223 -27.03 9.24 -1.83
C CYS A 223 -27.54 10.34 -0.87
N LEU A 224 -27.53 10.09 0.44
CA LEU A 224 -27.99 11.05 1.45
C LEU A 224 -27.10 12.29 1.58
N ALA A 225 -25.81 12.20 1.21
CA ALA A 225 -24.89 13.35 1.23
C ALA A 225 -25.47 14.55 0.48
N VAL A 226 -25.95 14.33 -0.74
CA VAL A 226 -26.53 15.39 -1.57
C VAL A 226 -27.73 16.03 -0.88
N LEU A 227 -28.63 15.22 -0.31
CA LEU A 227 -29.85 15.70 0.35
C LEU A 227 -29.55 16.52 1.61
N ILE A 228 -28.56 16.11 2.42
CA ILE A 228 -28.14 16.85 3.62
C ILE A 228 -27.71 18.28 3.26
N ARG A 229 -26.93 18.43 2.17
CA ARG A 229 -26.43 19.74 1.72
C ARG A 229 -27.51 20.57 1.04
N THR A 230 -28.30 19.97 0.14
CA THR A 230 -29.23 20.74 -0.71
C THR A 230 -30.58 20.98 -0.05
N ARG A 231 -30.96 20.22 0.99
CA ARG A 231 -32.30 20.28 1.60
C ARG A 231 -32.23 20.41 3.12
N PRO A 232 -32.07 21.65 3.65
CA PRO A 232 -31.99 21.90 5.09
C PRO A 232 -33.20 21.42 5.89
N SER A 233 -34.41 21.47 5.30
CA SER A 233 -35.67 21.09 5.96
C SER A 233 -35.72 19.61 6.38
N ILE A 234 -35.09 18.72 5.61
CA ILE A 234 -35.04 17.27 5.88
C ILE A 234 -33.69 16.82 6.44
N SER A 235 -32.65 17.67 6.39
CA SER A 235 -31.29 17.34 6.84
C SER A 235 -31.26 16.79 8.27
N THR A 236 -31.95 17.45 9.21
CA THR A 236 -32.00 17.03 10.62
C THR A 236 -32.59 15.63 10.79
N LYS A 237 -33.61 15.27 9.99
CA LYS A 237 -34.23 13.94 10.00
C LYS A 237 -33.26 12.88 9.48
N ILE A 238 -32.57 13.16 8.37
CA ILE A 238 -31.57 12.28 7.77
C ILE A 238 -30.42 12.02 8.74
N VAL A 239 -29.81 13.09 9.27
CA VAL A 239 -28.69 12.98 10.21
C VAL A 239 -29.12 12.22 11.46
N SER A 240 -30.32 12.48 12.01
CA SER A 240 -30.82 11.74 13.17
C SER A 240 -30.97 10.24 12.90
N ALA A 241 -31.41 9.84 11.70
CA ALA A 241 -31.46 8.43 11.32
C ALA A 241 -30.06 7.79 11.25
N ILE A 242 -29.07 8.51 10.69
CA ILE A 242 -27.67 8.05 10.64
C ILE A 242 -27.06 7.93 12.05
N LEU A 243 -27.36 8.86 12.96
CA LEU A 243 -26.87 8.82 14.35
C LEU A 243 -27.46 7.66 15.16
N ASN A 244 -28.64 7.18 14.78
CA ASN A 244 -29.28 6.00 15.37
C ASN A 244 -28.81 4.69 14.74
N PHE A 245 -28.22 4.74 13.55
CA PHE A 245 -27.61 3.59 12.88
C PHE A 245 -26.31 3.19 13.59
N ASN A 246 -26.07 1.88 13.72
CA ASN A 246 -24.80 1.36 14.24
C ASN A 246 -24.19 0.37 13.23
N PRO A 247 -23.19 0.78 12.44
CA PRO A 247 -22.58 -0.07 11.41
C PRO A 247 -21.85 -1.29 11.99
N LEU A 248 -21.53 -1.26 13.28
CA LEU A 248 -20.81 -2.33 13.98
C LEU A 248 -21.74 -3.29 14.73
N LYS A 249 -23.08 -3.13 14.63
CA LYS A 249 -24.06 -3.99 15.32
C LYS A 249 -23.91 -5.47 14.93
N GLN A 250 -23.54 -5.75 13.67
CA GLN A 250 -23.31 -7.12 13.19
C GLN A 250 -22.00 -7.73 13.72
N ALA A 251 -21.08 -6.93 14.27
CA ALA A 251 -19.83 -7.40 14.85
C ALA A 251 -19.97 -8.03 16.24
N ASN A 252 -21.19 -8.10 16.80
CA ASN A 252 -21.47 -8.73 18.09
C ASN A 252 -21.53 -10.27 18.02
N GLY A 253 -21.49 -10.86 16.82
CA GLY A 253 -21.42 -12.32 16.60
C GLY A 253 -19.99 -12.81 16.31
N PRO A 254 -19.78 -14.13 16.10
CA PRO A 254 -18.48 -14.67 15.71
C PRO A 254 -17.98 -14.00 14.41
N MET A 255 -16.90 -13.23 14.51
CA MET A 255 -16.38 -12.42 13.42
C MET A 255 -15.70 -13.30 12.35
N THR A 256 -16.34 -13.42 11.20
CA THR A 256 -15.69 -13.95 9.98
C THR A 256 -14.88 -12.83 9.30
N PRO A 257 -13.82 -13.15 8.52
CA PRO A 257 -13.06 -12.15 7.77
C PRO A 257 -13.94 -11.30 6.84
N ARG A 258 -14.95 -11.93 6.21
CA ARG A 258 -15.94 -11.23 5.37
C ARG A 258 -16.74 -10.21 6.18
N LEU A 259 -17.22 -10.58 7.37
CA LEU A 259 -18.00 -9.70 8.23
C LEU A 259 -17.15 -8.54 8.77
N MET A 260 -15.86 -8.78 9.04
CA MET A 260 -14.92 -7.71 9.41
C MET A 260 -14.77 -6.67 8.29
N VAL A 261 -14.63 -7.10 7.03
CA VAL A 261 -14.53 -6.19 5.89
C VAL A 261 -15.84 -5.41 5.71
N ILE A 262 -16.98 -6.08 5.80
CA ILE A 262 -18.31 -5.45 5.72
C ILE A 262 -18.48 -4.38 6.80
N ALA A 263 -18.16 -4.71 8.06
CA ALA A 263 -18.24 -3.79 9.18
C ALA A 263 -17.30 -2.59 9.01
N ARG A 264 -16.07 -2.81 8.51
CA ARG A 264 -15.11 -1.74 8.21
C ARG A 264 -15.58 -0.84 7.07
N SER A 265 -16.18 -1.40 6.02
CA SER A 265 -16.72 -0.63 4.88
C SER A 265 -17.82 0.33 5.35
N MET A 266 -18.87 -0.20 5.99
CA MET A 266 -20.00 0.61 6.46
C MET A 266 -19.57 1.66 7.48
N GLU A 267 -18.63 1.32 8.37
CA GLU A 267 -18.05 2.25 9.34
C GLU A 267 -17.29 3.39 8.64
N ARG A 268 -16.42 3.06 7.66
CA ARG A 268 -15.66 4.06 6.88
C ARG A 268 -16.61 5.00 6.14
N THR A 269 -17.62 4.48 5.45
CA THR A 269 -18.61 5.28 4.71
C THR A 269 -19.41 6.19 5.63
N THR A 270 -19.90 5.67 6.76
CA THR A 270 -20.68 6.45 7.75
C THR A 270 -19.84 7.58 8.32
N ARG A 271 -18.58 7.30 8.67
CA ARG A 271 -17.65 8.31 9.20
C ARG A 271 -17.32 9.38 8.18
N ALA A 272 -17.02 8.99 6.94
CA ALA A 272 -16.71 9.90 5.85
C ALA A 272 -17.89 10.86 5.59
N LEU A 273 -19.12 10.33 5.53
CA LEU A 273 -20.34 11.13 5.37
C LEU A 273 -20.53 12.16 6.49
N LEU A 274 -20.39 11.74 7.75
CA LEU A 274 -20.59 12.63 8.91
C LEU A 274 -19.51 13.71 9.02
N ARG A 275 -18.25 13.38 8.72
CA ARG A 275 -17.16 14.38 8.65
C ARG A 275 -17.38 15.37 7.51
N TRP A 276 -17.78 14.86 6.33
CA TRP A 276 -18.14 15.70 5.20
C TRP A 276 -19.32 16.63 5.55
N ALA A 277 -20.34 16.13 6.24
CA ALA A 277 -21.50 16.94 6.63
C ALA A 277 -21.12 18.10 7.57
N LEU A 278 -20.18 17.88 8.50
CA LEU A 278 -19.64 18.95 9.37
C LEU A 278 -18.92 20.05 8.58
N ARG A 279 -18.22 19.69 7.49
CA ARG A 279 -17.51 20.65 6.62
C ARG A 279 -18.46 21.36 5.66
N ALA A 280 -19.38 20.61 5.04
CA ALA A 280 -20.25 21.10 3.97
C ALA A 280 -21.43 21.95 4.47
N VAL A 281 -21.85 21.78 5.74
CA VAL A 281 -22.94 22.54 6.36
C VAL A 281 -22.43 23.17 7.66
N PRO A 282 -21.74 24.32 7.61
CA PRO A 282 -21.28 25.01 8.80
C PRO A 282 -22.48 25.43 9.67
N ASN A 283 -22.41 25.20 10.98
CA ASN A 283 -23.48 25.41 11.97
C ASN A 283 -24.67 24.42 11.89
N HIS A 284 -24.44 23.16 11.54
CA HIS A 284 -25.50 22.16 11.57
C HIS A 284 -26.11 22.01 12.99
N PRO A 285 -27.46 22.00 13.18
CA PRO A 285 -28.09 21.96 14.51
C PRO A 285 -27.69 20.76 15.41
N LEU A 286 -27.19 19.68 14.80
CA LEU A 286 -26.77 18.46 15.47
C LEU A 286 -25.25 18.28 15.54
N GLU A 287 -24.45 19.32 15.29
CA GLU A 287 -22.98 19.25 15.23
C GLU A 287 -22.36 18.54 16.45
N GLN A 288 -22.70 18.94 17.67
CA GLN A 288 -22.19 18.29 18.89
C GLN A 288 -22.53 16.80 18.97
N LYS A 289 -23.73 16.41 18.50
CA LYS A 289 -24.14 15.00 18.49
C LYS A 289 -23.39 14.20 17.42
N ILE A 290 -23.09 14.81 16.27
CA ILE A 290 -22.27 14.20 15.22
C ILE A 290 -20.85 13.95 15.75
N GLN A 291 -20.23 14.95 16.38
CA GLN A 291 -18.90 14.82 16.97
C GLN A 291 -18.86 13.72 18.05
N ALA A 292 -19.85 13.69 18.95
CA ALA A 292 -19.97 12.63 19.97
C ALA A 292 -20.14 11.23 19.36
N TYR A 293 -20.95 11.11 18.30
CA TYR A 293 -21.14 9.84 17.58
C TYR A 293 -19.85 9.37 16.90
N LEU A 294 -19.11 10.28 16.23
CA LEU A 294 -17.84 9.97 15.60
C LEU A 294 -16.80 9.46 16.62
N MET A 295 -16.73 10.09 17.79
CA MET A 295 -15.84 9.66 18.87
C MET A 295 -16.20 8.25 19.37
N ARG A 296 -17.49 7.99 19.61
CA ARG A 296 -17.99 6.65 20.00
C ARG A 296 -17.69 5.60 18.92
N LEU A 297 -17.88 5.94 17.66
CA LEU A 297 -17.62 5.04 16.54
C LEU A 297 -16.13 4.68 16.45
N GLN A 298 -15.25 5.67 16.61
CA GLN A 298 -13.79 5.45 16.67
C GLN A 298 -13.38 4.56 17.84
N GLN A 299 -13.95 4.79 19.03
CA GLN A 299 -13.69 3.95 20.22
C GLN A 299 -14.14 2.51 19.99
N SER A 300 -15.36 2.30 19.46
CA SER A 300 -15.87 0.96 19.18
C SER A 300 -15.07 0.22 18.11
N ARG A 301 -14.59 0.93 17.06
CA ARG A 301 -13.65 0.38 16.09
C ARG A 301 -12.35 -0.09 16.77
N SER A 302 -11.76 0.76 17.62
CA SER A 302 -10.52 0.38 18.32
C SER A 302 -10.72 -0.83 19.24
N ALA A 303 -11.87 -0.96 19.89
CA ALA A 303 -12.17 -2.09 20.76
C ALA A 303 -12.40 -3.40 19.98
N LEU A 304 -13.11 -3.35 18.86
CA LEU A 304 -13.44 -4.54 18.05
C LEU A 304 -12.28 -5.04 17.19
N PHE A 305 -11.41 -4.14 16.75
CA PHE A 305 -10.26 -4.48 15.90
C PHE A 305 -8.92 -4.41 16.65
N ALA A 306 -8.92 -4.24 17.98
CA ALA A 306 -7.72 -4.44 18.78
C ALA A 306 -7.28 -5.90 18.68
N GLU A 307 -5.99 -6.13 18.42
CA GLU A 307 -5.45 -7.48 18.46
C GLU A 307 -5.66 -8.10 19.85
N PRO A 308 -6.07 -9.39 19.94
CA PRO A 308 -6.26 -10.07 21.23
C PRO A 308 -4.96 -10.19 22.07
N THR A 309 -3.81 -9.90 21.48
CA THR A 309 -2.49 -9.82 22.14
C THR A 309 -2.26 -8.52 22.90
N ALA A 310 -3.01 -7.45 22.62
CA ALA A 310 -2.80 -6.11 23.19
C ALA A 310 -3.51 -5.90 24.55
N GLN A 311 -4.49 -6.73 24.89
CA GLN A 311 -5.17 -6.68 26.19
C GLN A 311 -4.86 -7.93 27.03
N LYS A 312 -3.60 -8.06 27.46
CA LYS A 312 -3.32 -8.91 28.63
C LYS A 312 -3.90 -8.19 29.84
N ARG A 313 -5.06 -8.64 30.31
CA ARG A 313 -5.54 -8.38 31.67
C ARG A 313 -4.43 -8.78 32.67
N PRO A 314 -4.31 -8.11 33.83
CA PRO A 314 -3.38 -8.53 34.88
C PRO A 314 -3.62 -10.01 35.18
N ALA A 315 -2.56 -10.82 35.09
CA ALA A 315 -2.65 -12.27 35.22
C ALA A 315 -3.18 -12.64 36.62
N GLU A 316 -4.37 -13.23 36.68
CA GLU A 316 -4.74 -14.07 37.83
C GLU A 316 -3.90 -15.35 37.78
N PRO A 317 -3.45 -15.87 38.93
CA PRO A 317 -2.60 -17.06 38.97
C PRO A 317 -3.46 -18.28 38.60
N THR A 318 -3.33 -18.73 37.35
CA THR A 318 -4.09 -19.87 36.84
C THR A 318 -3.22 -21.13 36.91
N ASP A 319 -3.76 -22.10 37.61
CA ASP A 319 -3.26 -23.45 37.86
C ASP A 319 -2.96 -24.18 36.54
N GLY A 320 -1.81 -24.87 36.48
CA GLY A 320 -1.20 -25.46 35.27
C GLY A 320 -1.92 -26.67 34.68
N LEU A 321 -3.21 -26.83 34.97
CA LEU A 321 -4.06 -27.94 34.54
C LEU A 321 -4.93 -27.60 33.31
N ASP A 322 -5.09 -26.32 32.95
CA ASP A 322 -5.93 -25.91 31.82
C ASP A 322 -5.24 -26.03 30.44
N ASP A 323 -3.91 -25.99 30.39
CA ASP A 323 -3.14 -26.17 29.14
C ASP A 323 -3.29 -27.60 28.57
N ALA A 324 -3.42 -28.60 29.44
CA ALA A 324 -3.66 -29.99 29.02
C ALA A 324 -5.05 -30.19 28.40
N LYS A 325 -6.05 -29.38 28.79
CA LYS A 325 -7.40 -29.39 28.20
C LYS A 325 -7.45 -28.62 26.88
N ARG A 326 -6.72 -27.49 26.76
CA ARG A 326 -6.62 -26.73 25.49
C ARG A 326 -5.84 -27.47 24.41
N GLN A 327 -4.80 -28.22 24.77
CA GLN A 327 -4.05 -29.04 23.80
C GLN A 327 -4.87 -30.21 23.24
N ARG A 328 -5.82 -30.76 24.00
CA ARG A 328 -6.68 -31.85 23.52
C ARG A 328 -7.72 -31.43 22.48
N ILE A 329 -8.14 -30.16 22.45
CA ILE A 329 -9.11 -29.66 21.45
C ILE A 329 -8.42 -29.25 20.14
N ALA A 330 -7.16 -28.83 20.18
CA ALA A 330 -6.37 -28.49 18.99
C ALA A 330 -5.76 -29.70 18.26
N ALA A 331 -5.78 -30.89 18.86
CA ALA A 331 -5.17 -32.11 18.32
C ALA A 331 -5.94 -32.77 17.16
N GLY A 332 -7.08 -32.22 16.73
CA GLY A 332 -7.95 -32.83 15.70
C GLY A 332 -7.74 -32.36 14.26
N ILE A 333 -6.99 -31.29 14.01
CA ILE A 333 -6.82 -30.75 12.64
C ILE A 333 -5.51 -31.27 12.06
N ARG A 334 -5.58 -32.36 11.28
CA ARG A 334 -4.44 -32.82 10.46
C ARG A 334 -4.09 -31.74 9.43
N LYS A 335 -2.85 -31.27 9.44
CA LYS A 335 -2.33 -30.33 8.43
C LYS A 335 -1.77 -31.15 7.26
N PHE A 336 -2.19 -30.81 6.04
CA PHE A 336 -1.70 -31.42 4.80
C PHE A 336 -0.63 -30.51 4.16
N PRO A 337 0.36 -31.07 3.45
CA PRO A 337 1.41 -30.28 2.81
C PRO A 337 0.82 -29.35 1.70
N PRO A 338 1.42 -28.19 1.44
CA PRO A 338 1.01 -27.33 0.32
C PRO A 338 1.38 -27.96 -1.04
N MET A 339 0.68 -27.54 -2.11
CA MET A 339 0.99 -27.98 -3.47
C MET A 339 2.33 -27.38 -3.96
N PRO A 340 3.13 -28.13 -4.74
CA PRO A 340 4.32 -27.58 -5.39
C PRO A 340 3.99 -26.55 -6.49
N PRO A 341 4.95 -25.69 -6.89
CA PRO A 341 4.77 -24.78 -8.01
C PRO A 341 4.67 -25.53 -9.36
N PRO A 342 4.02 -24.96 -10.39
CA PRO A 342 3.85 -25.62 -11.70
C PRO A 342 5.21 -25.95 -12.36
N PRO A 343 5.31 -27.03 -13.17
CA PRO A 343 4.23 -27.87 -13.69
C PRO A 343 3.72 -28.94 -12.71
N ASN A 344 2.39 -29.00 -12.54
CA ASN A 344 1.71 -29.91 -11.62
C ASN A 344 1.20 -31.18 -12.32
N THR A 345 1.57 -32.35 -11.83
CA THR A 345 1.07 -33.68 -12.25
C THR A 345 -0.04 -34.20 -11.32
N TYR A 346 -0.84 -35.17 -11.81
CA TYR A 346 -1.93 -35.80 -11.04
C TYR A 346 -1.45 -36.45 -9.73
N THR A 347 -0.20 -36.92 -9.69
CA THR A 347 0.42 -37.48 -8.48
C THR A 347 0.47 -36.46 -7.34
N HIS A 348 0.81 -35.20 -7.64
CA HIS A 348 0.87 -34.13 -6.63
C HIS A 348 -0.50 -33.78 -6.05
N LEU A 349 -1.58 -33.98 -6.80
CA LEU A 349 -2.94 -33.73 -6.32
C LEU A 349 -3.30 -34.65 -5.14
N PHE A 350 -2.99 -35.94 -5.25
CA PHE A 350 -3.32 -36.98 -4.28
C PHE A 350 -2.24 -37.22 -3.22
N THR A 351 -1.07 -36.58 -3.34
CA THR A 351 0.00 -36.69 -2.35
C THR A 351 -0.34 -35.89 -1.09
N LEU A 352 -0.88 -36.57 -0.08
CA LEU A 352 -1.23 -35.99 1.23
C LEU A 352 -0.20 -36.32 2.33
N THR A 353 0.88 -37.04 1.99
CA THR A 353 1.96 -37.44 2.90
C THR A 353 3.24 -36.64 2.63
N GLU A 354 4.03 -36.41 3.68
CA GLU A 354 5.38 -35.81 3.62
C GLU A 354 6.47 -36.86 3.43
N ASP A 355 6.14 -38.17 3.55
CA ASP A 355 7.10 -39.26 3.48
C ASP A 355 7.62 -39.48 2.05
N THR A 356 8.88 -39.17 1.82
CA THR A 356 9.54 -39.29 0.50
C THR A 356 9.59 -40.74 -0.01
N SER A 357 9.67 -41.74 0.89
CA SER A 357 9.71 -43.16 0.52
C SER A 357 8.38 -43.67 -0.06
N LEU A 358 7.26 -43.16 0.44
CA LEU A 358 5.92 -43.53 -0.04
C LEU A 358 5.57 -42.80 -1.34
N GLN A 359 6.10 -41.59 -1.55
CA GLN A 359 5.93 -40.84 -2.79
C GLN A 359 6.65 -41.49 -4.00
N GLN A 360 7.71 -42.25 -3.75
CA GLN A 360 8.50 -42.94 -4.78
C GLN A 360 8.07 -44.39 -5.01
N PHE A 361 7.11 -44.90 -4.23
CA PHE A 361 6.66 -46.29 -4.32
C PHE A 361 5.65 -46.48 -5.46
N ASP A 362 5.98 -47.35 -6.42
CA ASP A 362 5.08 -47.69 -7.52
C ASP A 362 4.12 -48.82 -7.13
N VAL A 363 2.85 -48.49 -6.99
CA VAL A 363 1.76 -49.42 -6.61
C VAL A 363 1.47 -50.43 -7.73
N THR A 364 1.88 -50.18 -8.97
CA THR A 364 1.66 -51.12 -10.09
C THR A 364 2.49 -52.40 -9.97
N LEU A 365 3.51 -52.40 -9.12
CA LEU A 365 4.34 -53.58 -8.80
C LEU A 365 3.62 -54.57 -7.88
N LEU A 366 2.48 -54.19 -7.30
CA LEU A 366 1.71 -55.05 -6.39
C LEU A 366 0.62 -55.84 -7.15
N PRO A 367 0.43 -57.14 -6.85
CA PRO A 367 -0.68 -57.91 -7.37
C PRO A 367 -2.04 -57.31 -6.98
N ALA A 368 -2.97 -57.25 -7.95
CA ALA A 368 -4.30 -56.64 -7.76
C ALA A 368 -5.12 -57.27 -6.62
N ASP A 369 -4.96 -58.57 -6.38
CA ASP A 369 -5.64 -59.29 -5.29
C ASP A 369 -5.19 -58.81 -3.90
N ILE A 370 -3.91 -58.44 -3.77
CA ILE A 370 -3.36 -57.91 -2.53
C ILE A 370 -3.84 -56.48 -2.32
N VAL A 371 -3.82 -55.65 -3.37
CA VAL A 371 -4.27 -54.26 -3.30
C VAL A 371 -5.75 -54.16 -2.91
N SER A 372 -6.61 -54.99 -3.51
CA SER A 372 -8.05 -55.00 -3.19
C SER A 372 -8.33 -55.45 -1.76
N THR A 373 -7.68 -56.52 -1.29
CA THR A 373 -7.82 -57.03 0.08
C THR A 373 -7.34 -56.00 1.11
N VAL A 374 -6.17 -55.40 0.87
CA VAL A 374 -5.59 -54.40 1.76
C VAL A 374 -6.42 -53.12 1.79
N THR A 375 -6.92 -52.65 0.65
CA THR A 375 -7.79 -51.47 0.57
C THR A 375 -9.11 -51.70 1.31
N ALA A 376 -9.71 -52.88 1.17
CA ALA A 376 -10.93 -53.23 1.90
C ALA A 376 -10.72 -53.24 3.43
N VAL A 377 -9.60 -53.78 3.90
CA VAL A 377 -9.24 -53.78 5.33
C VAL A 377 -8.97 -52.36 5.83
N PHE A 378 -8.27 -51.53 5.06
CA PHE A 378 -8.05 -50.13 5.45
C PHE A 378 -9.34 -49.32 5.49
N LEU A 379 -10.23 -49.46 4.51
CA LEU A 379 -11.52 -48.78 4.51
C LEU A 379 -12.40 -49.16 5.71
N GLN A 380 -12.27 -50.37 6.26
CA GLN A 380 -12.98 -50.78 7.47
C GLN A 380 -12.44 -50.12 8.75
N HIS A 381 -11.18 -49.69 8.76
CA HIS A 381 -10.49 -49.16 9.95
C HIS A 381 -10.18 -47.66 9.88
N VAL A 382 -10.42 -47.01 8.74
CA VAL A 382 -10.21 -45.57 8.58
C VAL A 382 -11.36 -44.79 9.20
N ASP A 383 -11.01 -43.80 10.03
CA ASP A 383 -11.98 -42.87 10.61
C ASP A 383 -12.65 -41.99 9.54
N SER A 384 -13.98 -41.91 9.56
CA SER A 384 -14.78 -41.16 8.58
C SER A 384 -14.39 -39.69 8.53
N ASN A 385 -14.16 -39.06 9.69
CA ASN A 385 -13.81 -37.64 9.75
C ASN A 385 -12.43 -37.35 9.13
N SER A 386 -11.48 -38.28 9.31
CA SER A 386 -10.17 -38.18 8.68
C SER A 386 -10.23 -38.38 7.16
N LEU A 387 -11.12 -39.25 6.68
CA LEU A 387 -11.33 -39.48 5.25
C LEU A 387 -11.97 -38.26 4.60
N ASP A 388 -12.99 -37.69 5.22
CA ASP A 388 -13.67 -36.48 4.75
C ASP A 388 -12.72 -35.28 4.67
N GLY A 389 -11.88 -35.09 5.70
CA GLY A 389 -10.85 -34.04 5.71
C GLY A 389 -9.80 -34.20 4.61
N ALA A 390 -9.41 -35.45 4.29
CA ALA A 390 -8.49 -35.75 3.20
C ALA A 390 -9.14 -35.48 1.82
N ILE A 391 -10.41 -35.86 1.65
CA ILE A 391 -11.18 -35.60 0.42
C ILE A 391 -11.34 -34.09 0.19
N ASP A 392 -11.65 -33.31 1.23
CA ASP A 392 -11.80 -31.87 1.12
C ASP A 392 -10.48 -31.17 0.79
N ALA A 393 -9.35 -31.66 1.31
CA ALA A 393 -8.03 -31.16 0.94
C ALA A 393 -7.73 -31.37 -0.56
N VAL A 394 -8.02 -32.56 -1.09
CA VAL A 394 -7.85 -32.87 -2.52
C VAL A 394 -8.81 -32.05 -3.39
N ARG A 395 -10.07 -31.89 -2.96
CA ARG A 395 -11.08 -31.07 -3.64
C ARG A 395 -10.67 -29.60 -3.70
N SER A 396 -10.10 -29.07 -2.62
CA SER A 396 -9.56 -27.71 -2.55
C SER A 396 -8.39 -27.52 -3.53
N ARG A 397 -7.44 -28.47 -3.56
CA ARG A 397 -6.31 -28.48 -4.51
C ARG A 397 -6.78 -28.53 -5.96
N TYR A 398 -7.76 -29.38 -6.27
CA TYR A 398 -8.34 -29.48 -7.62
C TYR A 398 -9.05 -28.18 -8.04
N THR A 399 -9.83 -27.58 -7.14
CA THR A 399 -10.51 -26.30 -7.39
C THR A 399 -9.50 -25.17 -7.62
N HIS A 400 -8.38 -25.17 -6.88
CA HIS A 400 -7.30 -24.21 -7.09
C HIS A 400 -6.67 -24.36 -8.49
N LEU A 401 -6.35 -25.59 -8.91
CA LEU A 401 -5.80 -25.84 -10.26
C LEU A 401 -6.79 -25.50 -11.38
N GLN A 402 -8.09 -25.76 -11.18
CA GLN A 402 -9.12 -25.34 -12.15
C GLN A 402 -9.18 -23.81 -12.30
N LYS A 403 -9.02 -23.06 -11.21
CA LYS A 403 -8.96 -21.58 -11.25
C LYS A 403 -7.71 -21.05 -11.93
N VAL A 404 -6.58 -21.76 -11.79
CA VAL A 404 -5.30 -21.38 -12.42
C VAL A 404 -5.28 -21.73 -13.91
N ASN A 405 -5.95 -22.82 -14.33
CA ASN A 405 -6.01 -23.27 -15.73
C ASN A 405 -7.15 -22.65 -16.55
N GLN A 406 -8.10 -21.93 -15.92
CA GLN A 406 -9.04 -21.12 -16.70
C GLN A 406 -8.30 -19.89 -17.24
N PRO A 407 -8.29 -19.66 -18.57
CA PRO A 407 -7.88 -18.37 -19.09
C PRO A 407 -8.82 -17.33 -18.48
N THR A 408 -8.24 -16.41 -17.70
CA THR A 408 -8.99 -15.28 -17.15
C THR A 408 -9.58 -14.53 -18.34
N PRO A 409 -10.92 -14.39 -18.46
CA PRO A 409 -11.50 -13.47 -19.41
C PRO A 409 -10.99 -12.09 -18.99
N VAL A 410 -10.20 -11.46 -19.86
CA VAL A 410 -9.80 -10.07 -19.68
C VAL A 410 -11.09 -9.25 -19.70
N PRO A 411 -11.45 -8.54 -18.62
CA PRO A 411 -12.60 -7.65 -18.67
C PRO A 411 -12.27 -6.50 -19.63
N ASP A 412 -13.18 -6.17 -20.55
CA ASP A 412 -13.07 -5.03 -21.47
C ASP A 412 -13.06 -3.65 -20.78
N VAL A 413 -13.02 -3.63 -19.45
CA VAL A 413 -12.84 -2.42 -18.65
C VAL A 413 -11.72 -2.71 -17.65
N PRO A 414 -10.63 -1.92 -17.64
CA PRO A 414 -9.61 -2.08 -16.62
C PRO A 414 -10.25 -1.83 -15.26
N MET A 415 -10.40 -2.89 -14.47
CA MET A 415 -10.55 -2.77 -13.03
C MET A 415 -9.31 -2.04 -12.53
N LEU A 416 -9.49 -0.81 -12.06
CA LEU A 416 -8.56 -0.23 -11.10
C LEU A 416 -8.36 -1.26 -9.99
N GLY A 417 -7.15 -1.81 -9.90
CA GLY A 417 -6.69 -2.47 -8.69
C GLY A 417 -6.79 -1.49 -7.50
N PRO A 418 -6.62 -1.98 -6.26
CA PRO A 418 -6.72 -1.12 -5.09
C PRO A 418 -5.58 -0.09 -5.15
N THR A 419 -5.88 1.08 -5.71
CA THR A 419 -5.04 2.26 -5.61
C THR A 419 -5.07 2.65 -4.14
N GLY A 420 -4.06 2.20 -3.41
CA GLY A 420 -3.68 2.69 -2.09
C GLY A 420 -3.11 4.10 -2.20
N ILE A 421 -3.90 5.00 -2.78
CA ILE A 421 -3.73 6.43 -2.73
C ILE A 421 -4.76 6.86 -1.69
N ASP A 422 -4.32 6.93 -0.42
CA ASP A 422 -5.10 7.61 0.61
C ASP A 422 -4.81 9.11 0.41
N ASP A 423 -5.76 9.80 -0.20
CA ASP A 423 -5.80 11.25 -0.33
C ASP A 423 -6.09 11.88 1.06
N GLU A 424 -5.08 11.93 1.93
CA GLU A 424 -5.10 12.72 3.18
C GLU A 424 -4.14 13.91 3.16
N ASP A 425 -3.76 14.43 1.98
CA ASP A 425 -3.11 15.74 1.87
C ASP A 425 -4.07 16.79 1.29
N ASP A 426 -4.47 17.74 2.14
CA ASP A 426 -5.18 18.97 1.81
C ASP A 426 -4.38 19.78 0.78
N TYR A 427 -4.79 19.75 -0.50
CA TYR A 427 -4.48 20.81 -1.46
C TYR A 427 -5.66 21.78 -1.52
N ASP A 428 -5.54 22.91 -0.83
CA ASP A 428 -6.47 24.04 -0.87
C ASP A 428 -5.89 25.14 -1.78
N PRO A 429 -6.39 25.32 -3.02
CA PRO A 429 -6.09 26.54 -3.75
C PRO A 429 -6.97 27.66 -3.17
N GLU A 430 -6.38 28.48 -2.29
CA GLU A 430 -6.98 29.72 -1.80
C GLU A 430 -7.48 30.57 -2.99
N PHE A 431 -8.80 30.60 -3.18
CA PHE A 431 -9.45 31.59 -4.04
C PHE A 431 -9.49 32.91 -3.28
N VAL A 432 -8.43 33.70 -3.45
CA VAL A 432 -8.42 35.11 -3.08
C VAL A 432 -9.51 35.81 -3.88
N THR A 433 -10.56 36.22 -3.18
CA THR A 433 -11.61 37.08 -3.73
C THR A 433 -11.06 38.50 -3.84
N GLY A 434 -10.77 38.96 -5.06
CA GLY A 434 -10.28 40.31 -5.28
C GLY A 434 -10.07 40.70 -6.75
N THR A 435 -11.07 41.41 -7.29
CA THR A 435 -11.03 42.38 -8.41
C THR A 435 -10.56 41.91 -9.80
N GLU A 436 -11.48 42.07 -10.76
CA GLU A 436 -11.28 41.96 -12.21
C GLU A 436 -10.01 42.66 -12.73
N PRO A 437 -9.39 42.09 -13.78
CA PRO A 437 -9.05 42.93 -14.92
C PRO A 437 -9.51 42.30 -16.26
N ILE A 438 -10.35 43.09 -16.94
CA ILE A 438 -10.45 43.34 -18.39
C ILE A 438 -9.61 42.39 -19.28
N VAL A 439 -10.33 41.55 -20.03
CA VAL A 439 -9.82 40.77 -21.16
C VAL A 439 -9.68 41.70 -22.37
N GLU A 440 -8.45 41.94 -22.83
CA GLU A 440 -8.21 42.43 -24.19
C GLU A 440 -8.20 41.25 -25.18
N SER A 441 -9.03 41.39 -26.20
CA SER A 441 -9.21 40.48 -27.32
C SER A 441 -7.98 40.44 -28.23
N THR A 442 -7.34 39.28 -28.38
CA THR A 442 -6.50 39.02 -29.56
C THR A 442 -6.63 37.58 -30.07
N THR A 443 -7.33 37.49 -31.21
CA THR A 443 -7.08 36.63 -32.37
C THR A 443 -7.36 35.12 -32.28
N GLU A 444 -8.60 34.78 -32.66
CA GLU A 444 -9.07 33.46 -33.17
C GLU A 444 -8.33 32.97 -34.43
N ARG A 445 -7.39 33.75 -34.98
CA ARG A 445 -6.76 33.49 -36.29
C ARG A 445 -5.47 32.64 -36.22
N ALA A 446 -4.98 32.32 -35.03
CA ALA A 446 -3.77 31.50 -34.86
C ALA A 446 -4.05 30.00 -34.67
N LEU A 447 -5.28 29.60 -34.34
CA LEU A 447 -5.65 28.19 -34.17
C LEU A 447 -6.05 27.49 -35.49
N GLU A 448 -6.49 28.23 -36.51
CA GLU A 448 -6.95 27.65 -37.78
C GLU A 448 -5.80 27.13 -38.67
N GLU A 449 -4.56 27.62 -38.50
CA GLU A 449 -3.40 27.22 -39.32
C GLU A 449 -2.72 25.91 -38.85
N LEU A 450 -3.16 25.28 -37.75
CA LEU A 450 -2.58 24.04 -37.21
C LEU A 450 -3.42 22.77 -37.44
N ALA A 451 -4.55 22.85 -38.13
CA ALA A 451 -5.42 21.70 -38.38
C ALA A 451 -4.91 20.85 -39.57
N GLN A 452 -4.08 19.84 -39.29
CA GLN A 452 -3.81 18.76 -40.24
C GLN A 452 -5.00 17.78 -40.30
N PRO A 453 -5.30 17.17 -41.46
CA PRO A 453 -6.36 16.19 -41.58
C PRO A 453 -5.96 14.87 -40.90
N ALA A 454 -6.75 14.43 -39.93
CA ALA A 454 -6.47 13.23 -39.14
C ALA A 454 -6.64 11.95 -39.96
N ILE A 455 -5.55 11.21 -40.08
CA ILE A 455 -5.47 9.84 -40.58
C ILE A 455 -6.14 8.91 -39.55
N ASP A 456 -6.91 7.93 -40.04
CA ASP A 456 -7.63 6.91 -39.25
C ASP A 456 -6.78 6.36 -38.09
N LEU A 457 -7.24 6.64 -36.86
CA LEU A 457 -6.69 6.05 -35.64
C LEU A 457 -7.75 5.14 -35.03
N GLY A 458 -7.37 3.87 -34.85
CA GLY A 458 -8.06 2.92 -33.97
C GLY A 458 -8.08 3.40 -32.50
N PRO A 459 -8.45 2.54 -31.53
CA PRO A 459 -8.71 2.95 -30.16
C PRO A 459 -7.59 3.84 -29.61
N PHE A 460 -7.91 5.11 -29.38
CA PHE A 460 -6.95 6.14 -28.97
C PHE A 460 -6.60 5.94 -27.50
N GLU A 461 -5.53 5.20 -27.26
CA GLU A 461 -4.78 5.31 -26.02
C GLU A 461 -4.01 6.62 -26.05
N LEU A 462 -4.13 7.43 -24.99
CA LEU A 462 -3.23 8.56 -24.77
C LEU A 462 -1.80 8.08 -25.01
N PRO A 463 -0.99 8.78 -25.82
CA PRO A 463 0.42 8.46 -25.93
C PRO A 463 0.96 8.40 -24.52
N LYS A 464 1.50 7.22 -24.14
CA LYS A 464 2.18 7.09 -22.85
C LYS A 464 3.16 8.27 -22.77
N PRO A 465 3.17 9.02 -21.65
CA PRO A 465 4.06 10.17 -21.54
C PRO A 465 5.46 9.73 -21.96
N PRO A 466 6.20 10.58 -22.70
CA PRO A 466 7.53 10.22 -23.16
C PRO A 466 8.30 9.69 -21.94
N PRO A 467 8.93 8.51 -22.07
CA PRO A 467 9.63 7.91 -20.94
C PRO A 467 10.62 8.94 -20.41
N LEU A 468 10.53 9.20 -19.11
CA LEU A 468 11.43 10.13 -18.45
C LEU A 468 12.86 9.79 -18.83
N THR A 469 13.62 10.80 -19.24
CA THR A 469 15.02 10.59 -19.57
C THR A 469 15.76 10.14 -18.31
N GLY A 470 16.82 9.33 -18.47
CA GLY A 470 17.66 8.90 -17.34
C GLY A 470 18.04 10.01 -16.33
N PRO A 471 18.42 11.24 -16.77
CA PRO A 471 18.67 12.34 -15.83
C PRO A 471 17.40 12.87 -15.15
N GLU A 472 16.26 12.96 -15.84
CA GLU A 472 14.99 13.38 -15.22
C GLU A 472 14.53 12.38 -14.15
N VAL A 473 14.64 11.08 -14.43
CA VAL A 473 14.37 10.01 -13.45
C VAL A 473 15.27 10.17 -12.22
N ALA A 474 16.56 10.47 -12.42
CA ALA A 474 17.49 10.69 -11.32
C ALA A 474 17.08 11.91 -10.47
N THR A 475 16.75 13.04 -11.08
CA THR A 475 16.31 14.25 -10.35
C THR A 475 15.00 14.03 -9.58
N LEU A 476 14.02 13.36 -10.20
CA LEU A 476 12.74 13.05 -9.55
C LEU A 476 12.93 12.04 -8.42
N SER A 477 13.81 11.05 -8.61
CA SER A 477 14.15 10.10 -7.56
C SER A 477 14.82 10.77 -6.37
N ASP A 478 15.70 11.76 -6.59
CA ASP A 478 16.34 12.54 -5.54
C ASP A 478 15.33 13.36 -4.74
N GLN A 479 14.41 14.04 -5.44
CA GLN A 479 13.33 14.80 -4.80
C GLN A 479 12.41 13.88 -3.99
N THR A 480 12.03 12.74 -4.57
CA THR A 480 11.14 11.77 -3.91
C THR A 480 11.79 11.18 -2.66
N VAL A 481 13.06 10.76 -2.74
CA VAL A 481 13.80 10.25 -1.58
C VAL A 481 13.91 11.35 -0.52
N GLY A 482 14.26 12.58 -0.91
CA GLY A 482 14.31 13.72 0.00
C GLY A 482 12.99 13.96 0.74
N HIS A 483 11.87 13.95 0.02
CA HIS A 483 10.54 14.16 0.59
C HIS A 483 10.16 13.05 1.58
N VAL A 484 10.43 11.78 1.26
CA VAL A 484 10.13 10.66 2.17
C VAL A 484 10.98 10.73 3.44
N PHE A 485 12.26 11.12 3.35
CA PHE A 485 13.09 11.31 4.54
C PHE A 485 12.66 12.53 5.38
N GLN A 486 12.21 13.61 4.75
CA GLN A 486 11.60 14.75 5.46
C GLN A 486 10.32 14.33 6.18
N LEU A 487 9.49 13.49 5.56
CA LEU A 487 8.31 12.91 6.19
C LEU A 487 8.69 12.07 7.42
N VAL A 488 9.68 11.17 7.29
CA VAL A 488 10.20 10.37 8.42
C VAL A 488 10.71 11.26 9.56
N ALA A 489 11.44 12.32 9.24
CA ALA A 489 11.94 13.28 10.23
C ALA A 489 10.80 14.08 10.89
N SER A 490 9.78 14.48 10.14
CA SER A 490 8.60 15.18 10.68
C SER A 490 7.78 14.30 11.63
N LEU A 491 7.64 13.02 11.31
CA LEU A 491 6.96 12.02 12.15
C LEU A 491 7.75 11.73 13.43
N GLU A 492 9.08 11.79 13.37
CA GLU A 492 9.98 11.72 14.53
C GLU A 492 9.83 12.94 15.44
N ALA A 493 9.76 14.15 14.88
CA ALA A 493 9.55 15.39 15.63
C ALA A 493 8.14 15.49 16.26
N ALA A 494 7.12 14.92 15.61
CA ALA A 494 5.74 14.91 16.09
C ALA A 494 5.50 13.98 17.31
N GLY A 495 6.52 13.27 17.81
CA GLY A 495 6.42 12.55 19.07
C GLY A 495 5.56 11.28 19.04
N HIS A 496 5.32 10.67 17.87
CA HIS A 496 4.60 9.39 17.72
C HIS A 496 5.39 8.17 18.27
N SER A 497 6.27 8.40 19.23
CA SER A 497 7.12 7.40 19.86
C SER A 497 6.37 6.69 21.00
N HIS A 498 6.53 5.36 21.06
CA HIS A 498 6.28 4.45 22.20
C HIS A 498 5.12 3.45 22.10
N THR A 499 4.72 3.01 20.90
CA THR A 499 4.36 1.58 20.80
C THR A 499 5.66 0.80 20.68
N LYS A 500 5.85 -0.23 21.53
CA LYS A 500 7.07 -1.06 21.55
C LYS A 500 7.44 -1.45 20.12
N GLN A 501 8.63 -1.02 19.68
CA GLN A 501 9.21 -1.39 18.40
C GLN A 501 9.19 -2.92 18.26
N GLN A 502 8.31 -3.45 17.41
CA GLN A 502 8.41 -4.84 16.99
C GLN A 502 9.55 -4.94 15.98
N LEU A 503 10.70 -5.39 16.46
CA LEU A 503 11.88 -5.70 15.66
C LEU A 503 11.64 -6.99 14.86
N GLY A 504 12.04 -7.04 13.58
CA GLY A 504 12.16 -8.29 12.82
C GLY A 504 11.55 -8.29 11.41
N LEU A 505 11.97 -9.28 10.61
CA LEU A 505 11.57 -9.46 9.21
C LEU A 505 10.04 -9.62 8.99
N ASN A 506 9.30 -10.09 9.99
CA ASN A 506 7.86 -10.40 9.88
C ASN A 506 6.95 -9.18 10.07
N ARG A 507 7.50 -7.98 10.33
CA ARG A 507 6.69 -6.76 10.38
C ARG A 507 6.14 -6.43 8.99
N ILE A 508 4.83 -6.26 8.90
CA ILE A 508 4.15 -5.79 7.69
C ILE A 508 4.48 -4.30 7.54
N ALA A 509 5.25 -3.96 6.50
CA ALA A 509 5.76 -2.59 6.32
C ALA A 509 4.67 -1.55 5.98
N ALA A 510 3.45 -2.00 5.67
CA ALA A 510 2.33 -1.16 5.24
C ALA A 510 1.08 -1.26 6.14
N SER A 511 1.21 -1.71 7.39
CA SER A 511 0.05 -1.83 8.30
C SER A 511 -0.33 -0.52 9.00
N GLY A 512 0.50 0.53 8.94
CA GLY A 512 0.26 1.85 9.53
C GLY A 512 1.20 2.94 9.00
N ASN A 513 0.80 4.21 9.08
CA ASN A 513 1.54 5.39 8.57
C ASN A 513 2.57 5.93 9.59
N ASP A 514 3.31 5.04 10.24
CA ASP A 514 4.23 5.40 11.31
C ASP A 514 5.66 5.58 10.77
N ARG A 515 6.50 6.32 11.51
CA ARG A 515 7.94 6.52 11.21
C ARG A 515 8.65 5.21 10.81
N ASP A 516 8.44 4.16 11.61
CA ASP A 516 9.10 2.87 11.41
C ASP A 516 8.59 2.13 10.16
N SER A 517 7.35 2.36 9.72
CA SER A 517 6.79 1.76 8.51
C SER A 517 7.47 2.36 7.27
N TRP A 518 7.55 3.70 7.21
CA TRP A 518 8.27 4.40 6.14
C TRP A 518 9.74 4.04 6.07
N ALA A 519 10.40 3.94 7.23
CA ALA A 519 11.78 3.52 7.26
C ALA A 519 11.96 2.06 6.80
N THR A 520 11.03 1.16 7.15
CA THR A 520 11.04 -0.23 6.66
C THR A 520 10.83 -0.30 5.14
N ILE A 521 9.96 0.54 4.59
CA ILE A 521 9.75 0.66 3.14
C ILE A 521 11.05 1.13 2.46
N LEU A 522 11.71 2.17 2.97
CA LEU A 522 12.98 2.66 2.43
C LEU A 522 14.08 1.60 2.48
N MET A 523 14.23 0.91 3.62
CA MET A 523 15.21 -0.18 3.76
C MET A 523 14.94 -1.33 2.78
N ARG A 524 13.67 -1.70 2.58
CA ARG A 524 13.27 -2.76 1.62
C ARG A 524 13.39 -2.32 0.17
N LEU A 525 13.09 -1.07 -0.14
CA LEU A 525 13.25 -0.51 -1.47
C LEU A 525 14.72 -0.45 -1.85
N ALA A 526 15.60 -0.04 -0.93
CA ALA A 526 17.03 -0.08 -1.14
C ALA A 526 17.55 -1.51 -1.37
N THR A 527 17.11 -2.48 -0.56
CA THR A 527 17.66 -3.85 -0.56
C THR A 527 17.04 -4.79 -1.59
N ARG A 528 15.76 -4.62 -1.94
CA ARG A 528 14.97 -5.54 -2.77
C ARG A 528 14.58 -4.97 -4.14
N ALA A 529 15.04 -3.78 -4.50
CA ALA A 529 14.77 -3.22 -5.82
C ALA A 529 15.27 -4.15 -6.93
N PRO A 530 14.46 -4.43 -7.95
CA PRO A 530 14.80 -5.36 -9.05
C PRO A 530 15.83 -4.79 -10.04
N THR A 531 16.34 -3.57 -9.81
CA THR A 531 17.35 -2.92 -10.66
C THR A 531 18.74 -3.56 -10.62
N GLY A 532 18.89 -4.72 -9.99
CA GLY A 532 20.11 -5.54 -10.02
C GLY A 532 20.06 -6.73 -10.98
N LEU A 533 18.96 -6.94 -11.72
CA LEU A 533 18.90 -8.05 -12.70
C LEU A 533 19.88 -7.84 -13.86
N ASP A 534 20.11 -6.57 -14.25
CA ASP A 534 21.09 -6.20 -15.29
C ASP A 534 22.53 -6.39 -14.78
N ASP A 535 22.81 -6.10 -13.50
CA ASP A 535 24.13 -6.29 -12.88
C ASP A 535 24.48 -7.79 -12.78
N VAL A 536 23.49 -8.63 -12.45
CA VAL A 536 23.63 -10.09 -12.43
C VAL A 536 23.76 -10.65 -13.84
N ALA A 537 22.98 -10.14 -14.80
CA ALA A 537 23.09 -10.56 -16.21
C ALA A 537 24.45 -10.19 -16.81
N ASN A 538 25.01 -9.02 -16.50
CA ASN A 538 26.35 -8.62 -16.95
C ASN A 538 27.44 -9.48 -16.30
N ALA A 539 27.33 -9.77 -15.00
CA ALA A 539 28.29 -10.62 -14.28
C ALA A 539 28.28 -12.08 -14.74
N LEU A 540 27.16 -12.58 -15.27
CA LEU A 540 27.04 -13.94 -15.85
C LEU A 540 27.54 -14.03 -17.30
N ASN A 541 27.79 -12.89 -17.97
CA ASN A 541 28.21 -12.84 -19.37
C ASN A 541 29.72 -12.55 -19.56
N GLU A 542 30.44 -12.16 -18.51
CA GLU A 542 31.89 -11.90 -18.57
C GLU A 542 32.68 -13.09 -17.97
N ASP A 543 33.40 -13.82 -18.83
CA ASP A 543 34.24 -14.99 -18.49
C ASP A 543 35.55 -14.63 -17.74
N ASP A 544 35.70 -13.38 -17.27
CA ASP A 544 36.93 -12.90 -16.63
C ASP A 544 36.87 -13.03 -15.11
N ALA A 545 37.87 -13.71 -14.52
CA ALA A 545 37.99 -13.96 -13.09
C ALA A 545 38.10 -12.70 -12.20
N ASP A 546 38.26 -11.51 -12.80
CA ASP A 546 38.24 -10.21 -12.12
C ASP A 546 36.82 -9.62 -11.94
N GLY A 547 35.80 -10.15 -12.63
CA GLY A 547 34.40 -9.68 -12.55
C GLY A 547 33.68 -9.98 -11.22
N LEU A 548 34.21 -10.89 -10.41
CA LEU A 548 33.64 -11.24 -9.10
C LEU A 548 33.65 -10.06 -8.10
N GLY A 549 34.53 -9.09 -8.32
CA GLY A 549 34.60 -7.84 -7.53
C GLY A 549 33.59 -6.77 -7.97
N GLN A 550 32.98 -6.90 -9.14
CA GLN A 550 32.16 -5.87 -9.78
C GLN A 550 30.68 -5.93 -9.40
N LEU A 551 30.23 -7.02 -8.76
CA LEU A 551 28.89 -7.12 -8.13
C LEU A 551 28.75 -6.34 -6.82
N ILE A 552 29.83 -5.69 -6.37
CA ILE A 552 29.70 -4.62 -5.39
C ILE A 552 28.99 -3.49 -6.10
N LYS A 553 27.77 -3.16 -5.68
CA LYS A 553 26.99 -1.99 -6.17
C LYS A 553 27.87 -0.74 -6.12
N SER A 554 28.60 -0.47 -7.20
CA SER A 554 29.74 0.44 -7.17
C SER A 554 29.22 1.87 -7.09
N GLU A 555 29.85 2.71 -6.28
CA GLU A 555 29.54 4.16 -6.23
C GLU A 555 30.51 4.94 -7.14
N ASN A 556 31.27 4.25 -8.01
CA ASN A 556 32.20 4.94 -8.89
C ASN A 556 31.38 5.82 -9.84
N ALA A 557 31.74 7.10 -9.88
CA ALA A 557 30.98 8.22 -10.45
C ALA A 557 30.71 8.14 -11.97
N GLU A 558 30.96 6.99 -12.60
CA GLU A 558 30.87 6.78 -14.06
C GLU A 558 29.76 5.79 -14.48
N GLU A 559 29.00 5.19 -13.55
CA GLU A 559 27.85 4.32 -13.89
C GLU A 559 26.47 4.90 -13.53
N LYS A 560 25.46 4.42 -14.26
CA LYS A 560 24.08 4.93 -14.32
C LYS A 560 23.49 5.16 -12.92
N PRO A 561 22.76 6.27 -12.70
CA PRO A 561 22.20 6.61 -11.40
C PRO A 561 21.23 5.52 -10.91
N ASN A 562 21.65 4.76 -9.89
CA ASN A 562 20.83 3.72 -9.27
C ASN A 562 20.15 4.27 -8.02
N VAL A 563 18.81 4.38 -8.08
CA VAL A 563 17.95 4.86 -6.98
C VAL A 563 18.19 4.08 -5.69
N ALA A 564 18.50 2.79 -5.77
CA ALA A 564 18.76 1.97 -4.58
C ALA A 564 20.05 2.41 -3.85
N ASN A 565 21.11 2.75 -4.59
CA ASN A 565 22.36 3.25 -3.99
C ASN A 565 22.16 4.65 -3.41
N ARG A 566 21.33 5.47 -4.05
CA ARG A 566 20.96 6.78 -3.52
C ARG A 566 20.22 6.67 -2.19
N ILE A 567 19.23 5.77 -2.08
CA ILE A 567 18.53 5.52 -0.81
C ILE A 567 19.51 5.02 0.26
N ARG A 568 20.46 4.14 -0.07
CA ARG A 568 21.50 3.69 0.88
C ARG A 568 22.38 4.83 1.38
N GLN A 569 22.81 5.72 0.49
CA GLN A 569 23.59 6.90 0.86
C GLN A 569 22.80 7.82 1.79
N THR A 570 21.53 8.08 1.48
CA THR A 570 20.68 8.93 2.33
C THR A 570 20.37 8.26 3.67
N LEU A 571 20.11 6.95 3.70
CA LEU A 571 19.97 6.16 4.94
C LEU A 571 21.25 6.24 5.79
N PHE A 572 22.41 6.12 5.15
CA PHE A 572 23.71 6.20 5.81
C PHE A 572 23.93 7.58 6.46
N MET A 573 23.69 8.66 5.72
CA MET A 573 23.82 10.03 6.26
C MET A 573 22.81 10.28 7.39
N TYR A 574 21.55 9.88 7.21
CA TYR A 574 20.51 10.00 8.23
C TYR A 574 20.87 9.24 9.51
N VAL A 575 21.44 8.04 9.43
CA VAL A 575 21.89 7.31 10.63
C VAL A 575 23.07 8.01 11.32
N LEU A 576 23.97 8.65 10.58
CA LEU A 576 25.15 9.32 11.14
C LEU A 576 24.84 10.67 11.80
N GLU A 577 23.82 11.39 11.35
CA GLU A 577 23.39 12.65 11.96
C GLU A 577 23.06 12.51 13.46
N ASP A 578 22.36 11.42 13.85
CA ASP A 578 22.08 11.11 15.25
C ASP A 578 22.02 9.59 15.49
N PHE A 579 23.18 8.99 15.71
CA PHE A 579 23.32 7.54 15.80
C PHE A 579 22.66 6.91 17.03
N ARG A 580 22.58 7.62 18.16
CA ARG A 580 22.09 7.06 19.44
C ARG A 580 20.61 6.62 19.38
N PRO A 581 19.64 7.48 18.98
CA PRO A 581 18.25 7.08 18.80
C PRO A 581 18.02 6.27 17.52
N ARG A 582 18.90 6.40 16.51
CA ARG A 582 18.78 5.73 15.21
C ARG A 582 19.49 4.36 15.16
N LEU A 583 20.10 3.90 16.26
CA LEU A 583 20.79 2.62 16.35
C LEU A 583 19.92 1.42 15.89
N ASN A 584 18.67 1.37 16.34
CA ASN A 584 17.75 0.28 15.96
C ASN A 584 17.46 0.30 14.45
N MET A 585 17.43 1.49 13.84
CA MET A 585 17.27 1.64 12.39
C MET A 585 18.47 1.09 11.65
N ALA A 586 19.68 1.44 12.10
CA ALA A 586 20.92 0.96 11.51
C ALA A 586 21.03 -0.57 11.55
N ILE A 587 20.68 -1.19 12.69
CA ILE A 587 20.67 -2.65 12.85
C ILE A 587 19.63 -3.29 11.93
N SER A 588 18.43 -2.72 11.83
CA SER A 588 17.39 -3.23 10.92
C SER A 588 17.82 -3.15 9.46
N TRP A 589 18.48 -2.06 9.05
CA TRP A 589 18.98 -1.89 7.69
C TRP A 589 20.08 -2.90 7.38
N LEU A 590 21.07 -3.03 8.25
CA LEU A 590 22.15 -4.02 8.11
C LEU A 590 21.62 -5.45 8.08
N THR A 591 20.54 -5.75 8.82
CA THR A 591 19.90 -7.07 8.81
C THR A 591 19.19 -7.36 7.48
N GLU A 592 18.51 -6.37 6.90
CA GLU A 592 17.89 -6.51 5.57
C GLU A 592 18.94 -6.61 4.46
N GLU A 593 20.05 -5.86 4.51
CA GLU A 593 21.16 -6.00 3.53
C GLU A 593 21.80 -7.39 3.62
N TRP A 594 22.05 -7.90 4.83
CA TRP A 594 22.56 -9.26 5.01
C TRP A 594 21.61 -10.33 4.47
N TYR A 595 20.30 -10.17 4.73
CA TYR A 595 19.28 -11.09 4.24
C TYR A 595 19.21 -11.06 2.71
N ALA A 596 19.25 -9.88 2.09
CA ALA A 596 19.27 -9.73 0.65
C ALA A 596 20.51 -10.41 0.03
N ASP A 597 21.69 -10.20 0.60
CA ASP A 597 22.92 -10.85 0.13
C ASP A 597 22.83 -12.39 0.28
N LYS A 598 22.28 -12.90 1.39
CA LYS A 598 22.06 -14.36 1.58
C LYS A 598 21.03 -14.96 0.63
N MET A 599 19.97 -14.23 0.30
CA MET A 599 18.98 -14.68 -0.68
C MET A 599 19.57 -14.71 -2.09
N THR A 600 20.41 -13.73 -2.43
CA THR A 600 21.11 -13.67 -3.71
C THR A 600 22.14 -14.79 -3.84
N ALA A 601 22.92 -15.07 -2.78
CA ALA A 601 23.86 -16.18 -2.75
C ALA A 601 23.19 -17.57 -2.84
N LYS A 602 21.90 -17.69 -2.46
CA LYS A 602 21.12 -18.93 -2.65
C LYS A 602 20.66 -19.12 -4.09
N THR A 603 20.34 -18.04 -4.79
CA THR A 603 19.92 -18.10 -6.20
C THR A 603 21.12 -18.19 -7.14
N HIS A 604 22.27 -17.64 -6.75
CA HIS A 604 23.50 -17.58 -7.53
C HIS A 604 24.71 -18.02 -6.65
N PRO A 605 24.98 -19.33 -6.53
CA PRO A 605 26.04 -19.87 -5.67
C PRO A 605 27.46 -19.45 -6.07
N GLU A 606 27.67 -19.06 -7.33
CA GLU A 606 28.93 -18.52 -7.86
C GLU A 606 29.35 -17.20 -7.20
N LEU A 607 28.40 -16.46 -6.63
CA LEU A 607 28.64 -15.20 -5.91
C LEU A 607 29.00 -15.49 -4.45
N HIS A 608 30.18 -16.07 -4.21
CA HIS A 608 30.62 -16.54 -2.89
C HIS A 608 30.69 -15.45 -1.79
N ASN A 609 30.76 -14.16 -2.16
CA ASN A 609 30.95 -13.05 -1.22
C ASN A 609 29.68 -12.21 -1.02
N LEU A 610 29.46 -11.77 0.23
CA LEU A 610 28.40 -10.86 0.68
C LEU A 610 28.80 -9.40 0.36
N PRO A 611 28.50 -8.84 -0.83
CA PRO A 611 29.22 -7.67 -1.31
C PRO A 611 28.71 -6.35 -0.70
N ASN A 612 27.46 -6.31 -0.23
CA ASN A 612 26.84 -5.07 0.25
C ASN A 612 26.90 -4.96 1.77
N TYR A 613 26.53 -6.04 2.47
CA TYR A 613 26.51 -6.05 3.93
C TYR A 613 27.86 -5.66 4.53
N THR A 614 28.93 -6.37 4.15
CA THR A 614 30.28 -6.16 4.70
C THR A 614 30.77 -4.75 4.43
N ARG A 615 30.52 -4.22 3.22
CA ARG A 615 30.89 -2.85 2.84
C ARG A 615 30.20 -1.80 3.73
N TRP A 616 28.88 -1.87 3.86
CA TRP A 616 28.10 -0.88 4.64
C TRP A 616 28.32 -1.02 6.14
N ALA A 617 28.48 -2.24 6.65
CA ALA A 617 28.83 -2.49 8.04
C ALA A 617 30.20 -1.89 8.40
N ASN A 618 31.22 -2.10 7.57
CA ASN A 618 32.55 -1.53 7.76
C ASN A 618 32.54 0.00 7.66
N ARG A 619 31.84 0.56 6.67
CA ARG A 619 31.73 2.03 6.48
C ARG A 619 31.02 2.70 7.66
N LEU A 620 29.97 2.07 8.18
CA LEU A 620 29.24 2.55 9.35
C LEU A 620 30.14 2.50 10.59
N MET A 621 30.90 1.42 10.78
CA MET A 621 31.89 1.32 11.84
C MET A 621 32.95 2.41 11.72
N ASP A 622 33.58 2.60 10.55
CA ASP A 622 34.62 3.61 10.34
C ASP A 622 34.16 5.03 10.68
N ARG A 623 32.90 5.36 10.36
CA ARG A 623 32.32 6.66 10.70
C ARG A 623 31.81 6.74 12.13
N LEU A 624 31.48 5.62 12.77
CA LEU A 624 31.01 5.58 14.16
C LEU A 624 32.16 5.70 15.16
N LEU A 625 33.31 5.07 14.90
CA LEU A 625 34.45 5.00 15.83
C LEU A 625 34.87 6.35 16.42
N PRO A 626 34.97 7.46 15.65
CA PRO A 626 35.38 8.75 16.20
C PRO A 626 34.40 9.34 17.22
N TYR A 627 33.11 9.00 17.11
CA TYR A 627 32.04 9.54 17.96
C TYR A 627 31.79 8.70 19.22
N LEU A 628 32.45 7.55 19.36
CA LEU A 628 32.30 6.70 20.55
C LEU A 628 33.13 7.24 21.72
N ASP A 629 32.45 7.54 22.82
CA ASP A 629 33.08 7.92 24.09
C ASP A 629 33.12 6.71 25.05
N ALA A 630 33.95 6.76 26.10
CA ALA A 630 34.08 5.69 27.11
C ALA A 630 32.74 5.35 27.81
N ARG A 631 31.77 6.26 27.75
CA ARG A 631 30.42 6.13 28.31
C ARG A 631 29.48 5.29 27.44
N ASP A 632 29.76 5.13 26.15
CA ASP A 632 28.89 4.48 25.17
C ASP A 632 29.03 2.94 25.13
N LYS A 633 29.49 2.32 26.23
CA LYS A 633 29.71 0.87 26.31
C LYS A 633 28.51 0.02 25.93
N ASN A 634 27.30 0.46 26.34
CA ASN A 634 26.07 -0.26 26.04
C ASN A 634 25.71 -0.19 24.55
N LEU A 635 26.04 0.92 23.89
CA LEU A 635 25.77 1.14 22.47
C LEU A 635 26.68 0.27 21.61
N LEU A 636 27.98 0.21 21.93
CA LEU A 636 28.91 -0.67 21.24
C LEU A 636 28.56 -2.16 21.42
N ILE A 637 28.21 -2.56 22.65
CA ILE A 637 27.76 -3.93 22.95
C ILE A 637 26.51 -4.27 22.13
N ARG A 638 25.48 -3.42 22.17
CA ARG A 638 24.24 -3.65 21.42
C ARG A 638 24.47 -3.72 19.92
N PHE A 639 25.22 -2.78 19.35
CA PHE A 639 25.54 -2.78 17.93
C PHE A 639 26.25 -4.09 17.51
N LEU A 640 27.37 -4.44 18.15
CA LEU A 640 28.13 -5.65 17.80
C LEU A 640 27.36 -6.95 18.08
N SER A 641 26.50 -6.96 19.09
CA SER A 641 25.72 -8.16 19.45
C SER A 641 24.46 -8.34 18.62
N GLU A 642 23.90 -7.28 18.02
CA GLU A 642 22.64 -7.33 17.26
C GLU A 642 22.88 -7.40 15.72
N ILE A 643 24.06 -7.01 15.20
CA ILE A 643 24.38 -7.14 13.76
C ILE A 643 24.49 -8.61 13.28
N PRO A 644 24.07 -8.97 12.06
CA PRO A 644 24.06 -10.36 11.59
C PRO A 644 25.41 -11.10 11.64
N THR A 645 26.45 -10.58 10.96
CA THR A 645 27.77 -11.23 10.84
C THR A 645 28.89 -10.27 11.20
N ILE A 646 29.91 -10.79 11.90
CA ILE A 646 31.07 -9.98 12.34
C ILE A 646 32.29 -10.47 11.60
N ASP A 647 32.85 -9.60 10.78
CA ASP A 647 34.06 -9.89 10.01
C ASP A 647 35.33 -9.51 10.79
N ARG A 648 36.47 -10.11 10.45
CA ARG A 648 37.78 -9.79 11.05
C ARG A 648 38.13 -8.31 10.94
N GLU A 649 37.68 -7.69 9.86
CA GLU A 649 37.78 -6.27 9.59
C GLU A 649 37.08 -5.40 10.64
N ILE A 650 35.87 -5.79 11.08
CA ILE A 650 35.14 -5.07 12.14
C ILE A 650 35.89 -5.21 13.47
N LEU A 651 36.43 -6.40 13.77
CA LEU A 651 37.24 -6.62 14.97
C LEU A 651 38.55 -5.83 14.95
N SER A 652 39.20 -5.69 13.79
CA SER A 652 40.41 -4.87 13.63
C SER A 652 40.16 -3.38 13.92
N ARG A 653 38.98 -2.89 13.55
CA ARG A 653 38.50 -1.53 13.84
C ARG A 653 38.27 -1.32 15.34
N VAL A 654 37.63 -2.29 16.01
CA VAL A 654 37.47 -2.28 17.47
C VAL A 654 38.82 -2.40 18.19
N LYS A 655 39.78 -3.17 17.67
CA LYS A 655 41.16 -3.20 18.16
C LYS A 655 41.82 -1.82 18.09
N THR A 656 41.61 -1.09 17.00
CA THR A 656 42.15 0.27 16.83
C THR A 656 41.60 1.21 17.91
N LEU A 657 40.31 1.09 18.25
CA LEU A 657 39.68 1.83 19.35
C LEU A 657 40.23 1.44 20.74
N ALA A 658 40.69 0.20 20.91
CA ALA A 658 41.25 -0.29 22.16
C ALA A 658 42.66 0.24 22.46
N ARG A 659 43.30 0.96 21.53
CA ARG A 659 44.58 1.66 21.75
C ARG A 659 44.43 2.88 22.67
N ASP A 660 43.23 3.43 22.78
CA ASP A 660 42.97 4.55 23.68
C ASP A 660 42.74 4.02 25.11
N PRO A 661 43.50 4.50 26.13
CA PRO A 661 43.44 3.99 27.49
C PRO A 661 42.09 4.22 28.18
N GLU A 662 41.33 5.24 27.76
CA GLU A 662 40.00 5.52 28.28
C GLU A 662 38.91 4.59 27.70
N ARG A 663 39.13 4.05 26.48
CA ARG A 663 38.13 3.27 25.73
C ARG A 663 38.39 1.76 25.77
N ILE A 664 39.55 1.35 26.29
CA ILE A 664 39.98 -0.06 26.31
C ILE A 664 39.03 -0.98 27.10
N ASN A 665 38.56 -0.53 28.26
CA ASN A 665 37.65 -1.31 29.11
C ASN A 665 36.29 -1.53 28.43
N MET A 666 35.82 -0.56 27.66
CA MET A 666 34.60 -0.67 26.86
C MET A 666 34.77 -1.71 25.74
N CYS A 667 35.89 -1.66 25.00
CA CYS A 667 36.17 -2.59 23.91
C CYS A 667 36.29 -4.04 24.40
N ILE A 668 37.01 -4.24 25.51
CA ILE A 668 37.18 -5.58 26.12
C ILE A 668 35.84 -6.11 26.64
N LEU A 669 35.02 -5.27 27.26
CA LEU A 669 33.68 -5.67 27.70
C LEU A 669 32.81 -6.06 26.50
N ALA A 670 32.83 -5.31 25.40
CA ALA A 670 32.10 -5.65 24.19
C ALA A 670 32.55 -6.99 23.59
N MET A 671 33.87 -7.23 23.52
CA MET A 671 34.42 -8.51 23.09
C MET A 671 34.03 -9.68 24.02
N GLN A 672 33.99 -9.45 25.34
CA GLN A 672 33.54 -10.45 26.30
C GLN A 672 32.06 -10.85 26.09
N TYR A 673 31.19 -9.87 25.78
CA TYR A 673 29.80 -10.16 25.42
C TYR A 673 29.69 -10.94 24.10
N LEU A 674 30.55 -10.66 23.12
CA LEU A 674 30.61 -11.45 21.88
C LEU A 674 31.01 -12.91 22.16
N LEU A 675 32.00 -13.15 23.02
CA LEU A 675 32.39 -14.51 23.43
C LEU A 675 31.22 -15.28 24.08
N LEU A 676 30.42 -14.60 24.90
CA LEU A 676 29.31 -15.22 25.62
C LEU A 676 28.10 -15.49 24.70
N MET A 677 27.68 -14.48 23.93
CA MET A 677 26.42 -14.48 23.19
C MET A 677 26.53 -15.04 21.77
N ARG A 678 27.74 -15.12 21.19
CA ARG A 678 27.95 -15.54 19.79
C ARG A 678 29.06 -16.58 19.65
N PRO A 679 28.74 -17.88 19.79
CA PRO A 679 29.69 -18.99 19.60
C PRO A 679 30.52 -18.97 18.30
N PRO A 680 30.00 -18.62 17.11
CA PRO A 680 30.78 -18.74 15.86
C PRO A 680 31.88 -17.70 15.69
N VAL A 681 31.87 -16.61 16.47
CA VAL A 681 32.89 -15.53 16.38
C VAL A 681 33.98 -15.71 17.46
N ARG A 682 33.88 -16.74 18.31
CA ARG A 682 34.73 -16.92 19.49
C ARG A 682 36.21 -16.94 19.16
N ASP A 683 36.63 -17.77 18.21
CA ASP A 683 38.05 -17.92 17.88
C ASP A 683 38.63 -16.61 17.34
N MET A 684 37.90 -15.91 16.46
CA MET A 684 38.33 -14.63 15.91
C MET A 684 38.45 -13.53 16.98
N VAL A 685 37.54 -13.52 17.96
CA VAL A 685 37.59 -12.57 19.08
C VAL A 685 38.75 -12.89 20.02
N LEU A 686 38.99 -14.17 20.32
CA LEU A 686 40.13 -14.60 21.15
C LEU A 686 41.46 -14.24 20.50
N ASP A 687 41.62 -14.48 19.21
CA ASP A 687 42.81 -14.11 18.46
C ASP A 687 43.03 -12.58 18.48
N THR A 688 41.95 -11.80 18.38
CA THR A 688 42.04 -10.33 18.47
C THR A 688 42.44 -9.85 19.88
N ILE A 689 41.91 -10.49 20.93
CA ILE A 689 42.26 -10.19 22.34
C ILE A 689 43.73 -10.54 22.61
N GLU A 690 44.24 -11.66 22.09
CA GLU A 690 45.64 -12.05 22.21
C GLU A 690 46.56 -11.00 21.58
N VAL A 691 46.20 -10.48 20.41
CA VAL A 691 46.96 -9.43 19.75
C VAL A 691 46.92 -8.12 20.55
N ILE A 692 45.78 -7.77 21.17
CA ILE A 692 45.68 -6.61 22.08
C ILE A 692 46.55 -6.80 23.33
N TRP A 693 46.64 -8.01 23.87
CA TRP A 693 47.50 -8.31 25.02
C TRP A 693 48.99 -8.18 24.66
N ARG A 694 49.40 -8.64 23.46
CA ARG A 694 50.79 -8.52 22.98
C ARG A 694 51.21 -7.08 22.69
N GLU A 695 50.33 -6.30 22.04
CA GLU A 695 50.65 -4.93 21.59
C GLU A 695 50.30 -3.83 22.62
N GLY A 696 49.56 -4.15 23.69
CA GLY A 696 48.99 -3.16 24.61
C GLY A 696 49.80 -2.88 25.88
N ASP A 697 49.53 -1.72 26.47
CA ASP A 697 50.10 -1.24 27.75
C ASP A 697 49.66 -2.08 28.96
N ASP A 698 50.23 -1.84 30.15
CA ASP A 698 49.94 -2.59 31.38
C ASP A 698 48.43 -2.67 31.71
N GLN A 699 47.69 -1.61 31.41
CA GLN A 699 46.23 -1.56 31.59
C GLN A 699 45.50 -2.51 30.60
N ALA A 700 45.97 -2.62 29.36
CA ALA A 700 45.45 -3.55 28.36
C ALA A 700 45.70 -5.00 28.79
N ARG A 701 46.92 -5.29 29.27
CA ARG A 701 47.33 -6.61 29.75
C ARG A 701 46.53 -7.03 30.98
N ALA A 702 46.32 -6.13 31.94
CA ALA A 702 45.52 -6.39 33.13
C ALA A 702 44.03 -6.65 32.82
N ALA A 703 43.46 -5.95 31.83
CA ALA A 703 42.05 -6.11 31.45
C ALA A 703 41.80 -7.35 30.59
N THR A 704 42.72 -7.70 29.68
CA THR A 704 42.60 -8.88 28.80
C THR A 704 43.01 -10.18 29.49
N SER A 705 43.96 -10.18 30.44
CA SER A 705 44.40 -11.37 31.18
C SER A 705 43.26 -12.09 31.91
N LYS A 706 42.30 -11.35 32.48
CA LYS A 706 41.11 -11.92 33.13
C LYS A 706 40.23 -12.71 32.17
N VAL A 707 40.14 -12.26 30.91
CA VAL A 707 39.35 -12.92 29.86
C VAL A 707 40.11 -14.11 29.29
N LEU A 708 41.41 -13.96 29.02
CA LEU A 708 42.27 -15.04 28.53
C LEU A 708 42.41 -16.19 29.54
N ALA A 709 42.51 -15.90 30.84
CA ALA A 709 42.57 -16.93 31.88
C ALA A 709 41.32 -17.82 31.92
N LYS A 710 40.16 -17.26 31.53
CA LYS A 710 38.88 -17.97 31.53
C LYS A 710 38.64 -18.79 30.26
N TRP A 711 39.11 -18.31 29.11
CA TRP A 711 38.75 -18.88 27.80
C TRP A 711 39.92 -19.54 27.05
N ARG A 712 41.18 -19.18 27.34
CA ARG A 712 42.42 -19.81 26.83
C ARG A 712 43.52 -19.82 27.93
N PRO A 713 43.39 -20.63 28.99
CA PRO A 713 44.37 -20.66 30.09
C PRO A 713 45.78 -21.07 29.65
N GLY A 714 45.90 -21.94 28.63
CA GLY A 714 47.20 -22.41 28.12
C GLY A 714 48.06 -21.34 27.42
N PHE A 715 47.47 -20.24 26.94
CA PHE A 715 48.21 -19.11 26.35
C PHE A 715 48.95 -18.31 27.42
N LEU A 716 48.31 -18.06 28.57
CA LEU A 716 48.94 -17.34 29.69
C LEU A 716 50.05 -18.18 30.34
N GLU A 717 49.88 -19.49 30.41
CA GLU A 717 50.94 -20.40 30.88
C GLU A 717 52.15 -20.45 29.93
N GLN A 718 51.95 -20.27 28.63
CA GLN A 718 53.04 -20.11 27.65
C GLN A 718 53.70 -18.73 27.74
N ALA A 719 52.91 -17.66 27.89
CA ALA A 719 53.43 -16.31 28.06
C ALA A 719 54.27 -16.15 29.35
N VAL A 720 53.84 -16.75 30.47
CA VAL A 720 54.63 -16.77 31.72
C VAL A 720 55.92 -17.59 31.54
N LYS A 721 55.90 -18.66 30.74
CA LYS A 721 57.12 -19.41 30.39
C LYS A 721 58.04 -18.62 29.46
N GLU A 722 57.51 -17.87 28.50
CA GLU A 722 58.28 -16.97 27.62
C GLU A 722 58.89 -15.81 28.42
N GLU A 723 58.14 -15.18 29.34
CA GLU A 723 58.65 -14.16 30.26
C GLU A 723 59.69 -14.71 31.24
N GLU A 724 59.55 -15.95 31.73
CA GLU A 724 60.59 -16.61 32.55
C GLU A 724 61.84 -16.97 31.73
N VAL A 725 61.70 -17.29 30.44
CA VAL A 725 62.82 -17.59 29.54
C VAL A 725 63.54 -16.30 29.14
N ASP A 726 62.83 -15.22 28.84
CA ASP A 726 63.40 -13.89 28.59
C ASP A 726 64.05 -13.31 29.85
N SER A 727 63.44 -13.48 31.03
CA SER A 727 64.07 -13.11 32.31
C SER A 727 65.35 -13.92 32.55
N LYS A 728 65.40 -15.20 32.18
CA LYS A 728 66.62 -16.04 32.27
C LYS A 728 67.67 -15.69 31.20
N MET A 729 67.28 -15.16 30.04
CA MET A 729 68.21 -14.63 29.03
C MET A 729 68.75 -13.24 29.40
N ASN A 730 67.92 -12.37 29.99
CA ASN A 730 68.30 -11.03 30.41
C ASN A 730 69.20 -11.05 31.67
N VAL A 731 68.97 -12.00 32.60
CA VAL A 731 69.88 -12.25 33.74
C VAL A 731 71.25 -12.81 33.28
N LYS A 732 71.31 -13.48 32.12
CA LYS A 732 72.58 -13.90 31.49
C LYS A 732 73.30 -12.76 30.77
N GLN A 733 72.59 -11.76 30.23
CA GLN A 733 73.21 -10.57 29.63
C GLN A 733 73.68 -9.55 30.69
N GLU A 734 72.98 -9.43 31.83
CA GLU A 734 73.40 -8.56 32.94
C GLU A 734 74.59 -9.10 33.76
N THR A 735 74.96 -10.38 33.59
CA THR A 735 76.17 -10.94 34.20
C THR A 735 77.45 -10.71 33.38
N GLU A 736 77.36 -10.28 32.11
CA GLU A 736 78.53 -9.97 31.27
C GLU A 736 78.86 -8.47 31.16
N THR A 737 78.02 -7.57 31.67
CA THR A 737 78.20 -6.09 31.50
C THR A 737 78.40 -5.30 32.79
N LYS A 738 78.93 -5.94 33.84
CA LYS A 738 79.54 -5.22 34.98
C LYS A 738 81.05 -5.08 34.79
N THR A 739 81.47 -4.20 33.88
CA THR A 739 82.73 -3.46 34.08
C THR A 739 82.54 -1.98 33.72
N ASN A 740 82.73 -1.16 34.76
CA ASN A 740 83.10 0.26 34.75
C ASN A 740 82.09 1.28 34.21
N GLY A 741 81.38 1.90 35.16
CA GLY A 741 80.54 3.08 34.93
C GLY A 741 81.29 4.39 34.85
N VAL A 742 80.55 5.50 34.75
CA VAL A 742 80.70 6.75 35.51
C VAL A 742 79.36 7.51 35.43
N ALA A 743 79.00 8.15 36.52
CA ALA A 743 77.78 8.94 36.76
C ALA A 743 77.80 10.32 36.08
N ALA A 744 76.61 10.81 35.68
CA ALA A 744 76.13 12.18 35.91
C ALA A 744 74.71 12.39 35.33
N SER A 745 73.74 12.66 36.20
CA SER A 745 72.56 13.51 35.95
C SER A 745 72.96 14.99 36.18
N PRO A 746 72.12 16.05 36.06
CA PRO A 746 70.66 16.16 35.82
C PRO A 746 70.30 17.19 34.69
N SER A 747 69.06 17.36 34.22
CA SER A 747 68.02 18.19 34.84
C SER A 747 66.89 18.52 33.82
N PRO A 748 65.71 18.99 34.27
CA PRO A 748 64.44 18.97 33.53
C PRO A 748 63.85 20.36 33.19
N ASP A 749 62.77 20.33 32.40
CA ASP A 749 61.58 21.20 32.34
C ASP A 749 61.71 22.74 32.38
N THR A 750 61.16 23.43 31.38
CA THR A 750 59.83 24.10 31.40
C THR A 750 59.68 25.13 30.25
N ALA A 751 58.44 25.30 29.78
CA ALA A 751 57.95 26.15 28.67
C ALA A 751 57.99 27.68 28.98
N PRO A 752 57.26 28.60 28.30
CA PRO A 752 56.58 28.63 26.98
C PRO A 752 56.82 29.97 26.19
N ASP A 753 56.02 30.17 25.12
CA ASP A 753 55.47 31.44 24.60
C ASP A 753 56.05 32.18 23.37
N ALA A 754 55.07 32.74 22.63
CA ALA A 754 55.08 33.93 21.76
C ALA A 754 54.96 33.75 20.23
N ALA A 755 53.72 33.89 19.77
CA ALA A 755 53.22 34.89 18.80
C ALA A 755 53.96 35.18 17.47
N ALA A 756 53.13 35.17 16.40
CA ALA A 756 52.94 36.23 15.40
C ALA A 756 53.32 35.93 13.92
N VAL A 757 52.25 35.89 13.11
CA VAL A 757 51.98 36.72 11.90
C VAL A 757 52.79 36.48 10.60
N ASP A 758 52.00 36.11 9.59
CA ASP A 758 52.03 36.42 8.15
C ASP A 758 52.94 35.72 7.11
N ALA A 759 52.22 35.43 6.02
CA ALA A 759 52.55 35.59 4.60
C ALA A 759 53.05 34.41 3.74
N ALA A 760 52.23 34.19 2.70
CA ALA A 760 52.57 33.92 1.30
C ALA A 760 52.71 32.45 0.81
N GLU A 761 51.62 32.01 0.15
CA GLU A 761 51.56 31.58 -1.26
C GLU A 761 52.67 30.70 -1.85
N ALA A 762 52.29 29.52 -2.37
CA ALA A 762 52.10 29.33 -3.82
C ALA A 762 51.85 27.85 -4.19
N MET A 763 50.60 27.58 -4.62
CA MET A 763 50.21 26.92 -5.88
C MET A 763 50.95 25.67 -6.40
N SER A 764 50.18 24.58 -6.49
CA SER A 764 49.71 23.94 -7.74
C SER A 764 50.72 23.70 -8.87
N MET A 765 50.90 22.42 -9.27
CA MET A 765 51.11 22.07 -10.68
C MET A 765 50.57 20.68 -11.07
N ASP A 766 49.39 20.73 -11.68
CA ASP A 766 48.97 20.28 -13.03
C ASP A 766 49.43 18.93 -13.65
N PRO A 767 48.50 18.15 -14.27
CA PRO A 767 48.60 16.72 -14.57
C PRO A 767 49.06 16.39 -16.00
N ARG A 768 50.09 17.08 -16.51
CA ARG A 768 50.66 16.77 -17.86
C ARG A 768 51.94 15.94 -17.84
N LYS A 769 52.46 15.55 -16.67
CA LYS A 769 53.60 14.61 -16.54
C LYS A 769 53.19 13.13 -16.45
N ARG A 770 51.89 12.82 -16.39
CA ARG A 770 51.39 11.43 -16.40
C ARG A 770 51.43 10.74 -17.77
N LYS A 771 51.62 11.46 -18.87
CA LYS A 771 51.56 10.89 -20.23
C LYS A 771 52.93 10.61 -20.89
N ALA A 772 54.03 10.82 -20.18
CA ALA A 772 55.38 10.58 -20.70
C ALA A 772 56.19 9.50 -19.93
N LEU A 773 55.65 8.95 -18.83
CA LEU A 773 56.31 7.87 -18.07
C LEU A 773 55.79 6.46 -18.38
N ALA A 774 54.73 6.33 -19.19
CA ALA A 774 54.13 5.04 -19.57
C ALA A 774 54.61 4.51 -20.94
N ALA A 775 55.64 5.13 -21.54
CA ALA A 775 56.14 4.74 -22.87
C ALA A 775 57.65 4.43 -22.91
N ALA A 776 58.33 4.38 -21.76
CA ALA A 776 59.76 4.07 -21.71
C ALA A 776 60.14 3.48 -20.34
N ASN A 777 59.76 2.23 -20.10
CA ASN A 777 60.55 1.19 -19.44
C ASN A 777 59.63 -0.01 -19.22
N GLY A 778 60.01 -1.12 -19.86
CA GLY A 778 59.29 -2.39 -19.80
C GLY A 778 59.58 -3.21 -18.54
#